data_AF-A0A395IWG1-F1
#
_entry.id   AF-A0A395IWG1-F1
#
_cell.length_a   1.000
_cell.length_b   1.000
_cell.length_c   1.000
_cell.angle_alpha   90.00
_cell.angle_beta   90.00
_cell.angle_gamma   90.00
#
_symmetry.space_group_name_H-M   'P 1'
#
loop_
_entity.id
_entity.type
_entity.pdbx_description
1 polymer ?
#
loop_
_entity_poly.entity_id
_entity_poly.type
_entity_poly.pdbx_seq_one_letter_code
_entity_poly.pdbx_strand_id
1 'polypeptide(L)'
;MTSKSWPYTNYDGRPEDVQVQVTEAIVETDLLIVGAGPAGASLACFLGHHGLRGMVIAATPSTADTPRAHITNMAAMECLRDIGLEEECLQVAVKDNLTKQIYHVRSKYLFGCDGARSQVLRQLQIPLIKKPGQGLAINILVKAELGQIMENRMGNLHWVMRPDEEHPAFGWTSIVRMVDVYPFSFSEAGTSFNPSDEEYLKCVKDMIGDDTIPVEVLGVSKWFINETVAEYYSDGNVFCLGDAVHRHPPLNGLGSNTCIQDAYNLAWKIAYVLKGKANSGLLKSYSLERQPVGQSVITRANQGLRDHGPVWEALGMKDPSIEIRRKHFAELSEATPEGAARRARFQAAIEGTAHEFHGPRPSLPADPVLEHEVTTYPGSRLPHAWLNTKVPGKQFSTIDLAGQGKFCLLTGIGGERWKNATVKAAEAMGLDINVYSIGWGQDYEDVYFDWARRREVGESGLLLHSRTMLYSQGNRLVYRYDAEELWIEPWGPNALRIRSTKESQYPNPDELWALQHIKSSDPIINIEEKEASITNGSIRSTVTSRGKVIIYNSQGKILLEEYARHRLDISDPKCSAINIEAREFKPNPGGSSIHHLTMRFESQEKTEKIFGMGQYQQPYLDLKGLDLELAHRNSQASVPFALSSRGYGILWNNPSIGRAVLGRILSGDSPAEIVHRYAGVTGTVPMMPEYGLGFWQCKLRYQTQDELLGIAREYKRRDLPIDLIVIDFFHWPRQGDWRFDEKFWPDPDAMIQELKKMNIELMVSIWPTVDTRSENFDEMLEKGYLVRTDRGIRIVMDFEGDTIHFDSTNPRARKYIWEKAKKNYYDKGIRVFWLDEAEPEYTAYDFDNYRYHRGTNLSIGNTYPVEYARAFYEGMEASGQKNIVNLLRCAWAGSQKYGALVWSGDIASSWSSFRNQLTAGLNMGIAGIPWWTTDIGGFHGGDPADPAFRELFVRWFQWGTFCPVMRLHGDREPKQPKVGEGGGSTCLSGAPNEVWSYGEEVYKICKKYMNLREKMRDYTRRLMTEASENGSPVMRPLFYEFPDDKKAWEIEEQYMFGPKYLVCPIFKAETKNIKVYLPMGSDWWLNGHEIEKPWSGGQEIELACSIDTMPVFFRKY
;
A
#
# COMPACT_ATOMS: atom_id res chain seq x y z
N MET A 1 -55.75 36.76 -15.24
CA MET A 1 -56.24 37.51 -16.42
C MET A 1 -55.34 37.19 -17.60
N THR A 2 -55.93 36.83 -18.73
CA THR A 2 -55.42 37.03 -20.12
C THR A 2 -54.04 36.49 -20.48
N SER A 3 -54.05 35.33 -21.13
CA SER A 3 -52.92 34.71 -21.82
C SER A 3 -52.50 35.42 -23.12
N LYS A 4 -51.29 35.13 -23.58
CA LYS A 4 -50.91 35.12 -25.00
C LYS A 4 -49.93 33.98 -25.26
N SER A 5 -50.40 32.92 -25.91
CA SER A 5 -49.57 31.84 -26.46
C SER A 5 -49.11 32.16 -27.88
N TRP A 6 -48.09 31.44 -28.36
CA TRP A 6 -47.82 31.19 -29.78
C TRP A 6 -47.38 29.71 -29.94
N PRO A 7 -47.75 29.02 -31.04
CA PRO A 7 -47.57 27.57 -31.25
C PRO A 7 -46.27 27.23 -32.00
N TYR A 8 -45.98 25.93 -32.18
CA TYR A 8 -45.01 25.36 -33.15
C TYR A 8 -45.17 23.82 -33.18
N THR A 9 -44.94 23.14 -34.32
CA THR A 9 -45.14 21.67 -34.50
C THR A 9 -43.86 20.80 -34.57
N ASN A 10 -43.87 19.57 -34.03
CA ASN A 10 -42.80 18.56 -34.24
C ASN A 10 -42.88 17.82 -35.60
N TYR A 11 -41.74 17.24 -35.99
CA TYR A 11 -41.61 15.90 -36.57
C TYR A 11 -40.54 15.16 -35.75
N ASP A 12 -40.65 13.90 -35.36
CA ASP A 12 -41.29 12.74 -36.00
C ASP A 12 -42.15 11.89 -35.02
N GLY A 13 -43.03 11.03 -35.55
CA GLY A 13 -44.17 10.50 -34.79
C GLY A 13 -44.29 8.98 -34.65
N ARG A 14 -44.29 8.49 -33.41
CA ARG A 14 -45.11 7.36 -32.89
C ARG A 14 -45.05 7.30 -31.34
N PRO A 15 -46.19 7.18 -30.63
CA PRO A 15 -46.21 6.95 -29.19
C PRO A 15 -46.46 5.48 -28.82
N GLU A 16 -45.88 5.02 -27.71
CA GLU A 16 -46.43 3.96 -26.84
C GLU A 16 -46.18 4.35 -25.38
N ASP A 17 -47.17 4.11 -24.50
CA ASP A 17 -47.16 4.58 -23.12
C ASP A 17 -46.32 3.70 -22.19
N VAL A 18 -45.46 4.33 -21.39
CA VAL A 18 -44.79 3.69 -20.24
C VAL A 18 -45.07 4.51 -18.98
N GLN A 19 -45.84 3.94 -18.04
CA GLN A 19 -46.16 4.61 -16.79
C GLN A 19 -44.92 4.86 -15.93
N VAL A 20 -44.64 6.13 -15.65
CA VAL A 20 -43.59 6.55 -14.71
C VAL A 20 -44.19 6.65 -13.31
N GLN A 21 -43.63 5.91 -12.35
CA GLN A 21 -43.94 6.14 -10.93
C GLN A 21 -43.26 7.42 -10.45
N VAL A 22 -44.07 8.44 -10.14
CA VAL A 22 -43.64 9.57 -9.31
C VAL A 22 -43.66 9.11 -7.86
N THR A 23 -42.59 9.38 -7.11
CA THR A 23 -42.55 9.12 -5.67
C THR A 23 -42.70 10.44 -4.92
N GLU A 24 -43.55 10.48 -3.88
CA GLU A 24 -43.72 11.68 -3.02
C GLU A 24 -42.52 11.93 -2.08
N ALA A 25 -41.41 11.21 -2.28
CA ALA A 25 -40.22 11.27 -1.45
C ALA A 25 -39.38 12.52 -1.78
N ILE A 26 -39.50 13.54 -0.92
CA ILE A 26 -38.59 14.70 -0.94
C ILE A 26 -37.18 14.23 -0.59
N VAL A 27 -36.22 14.48 -1.48
CA VAL A 27 -34.80 14.21 -1.23
C VAL A 27 -34.18 15.45 -0.57
N GLU A 28 -33.85 15.35 0.71
CA GLU A 28 -33.18 16.42 1.46
C GLU A 28 -31.66 16.20 1.49
N THR A 29 -30.89 17.26 1.20
CA THR A 29 -29.42 17.24 1.29
C THR A 29 -28.87 18.62 1.66
N ASP A 30 -27.84 18.72 2.50
CA ASP A 30 -27.22 20.02 2.80
C ASP A 30 -26.60 20.68 1.54
N LEU A 31 -26.21 19.90 0.54
CA LEU A 31 -25.37 20.33 -0.59
C LEU A 31 -25.86 19.68 -1.90
N LEU A 32 -26.29 20.50 -2.87
CA LEU A 32 -26.65 20.04 -4.22
C LEU A 32 -25.75 20.69 -5.27
N ILE A 33 -25.00 19.87 -6.02
CA ILE A 33 -24.13 20.29 -7.13
C ILE A 33 -24.81 19.90 -8.45
N VAL A 34 -25.01 20.88 -9.33
CA VAL A 34 -25.64 20.68 -10.64
C VAL A 34 -24.59 20.80 -11.74
N GLY A 35 -24.32 19.68 -12.41
CA GLY A 35 -23.27 19.51 -13.43
C GLY A 35 -22.03 18.84 -12.87
N ALA A 36 -21.57 17.77 -13.54
CA ALA A 36 -20.37 17.00 -13.18
C ALA A 36 -19.15 17.28 -14.09
N GLY A 37 -19.12 18.44 -14.76
CA GLY A 37 -17.90 18.94 -15.43
C GLY A 37 -16.81 19.30 -14.42
N PRO A 38 -15.61 19.74 -14.88
CA PRO A 38 -14.44 19.95 -14.01
C PRO A 38 -14.72 20.74 -12.73
N ALA A 39 -15.44 21.87 -12.81
CA ALA A 39 -15.83 22.66 -11.64
C ALA A 39 -16.67 21.86 -10.62
N GLY A 40 -17.71 21.15 -11.07
CA GLY A 40 -18.61 20.41 -10.18
C GLY A 40 -18.00 19.11 -9.63
N ALA A 41 -17.23 18.39 -10.44
CA ALA A 41 -16.49 17.21 -9.99
C ALA A 41 -15.40 17.60 -8.97
N SER A 42 -14.61 18.64 -9.24
CA SER A 42 -13.62 19.15 -8.26
C SER A 42 -14.29 19.68 -7.00
N LEU A 43 -15.41 20.40 -7.10
CA LEU A 43 -16.15 20.86 -5.93
C LEU A 43 -16.64 19.70 -5.05
N ALA A 44 -17.17 18.63 -5.66
CA ALA A 44 -17.56 17.41 -4.95
C ALA A 44 -16.35 16.75 -4.25
N CYS A 45 -15.21 16.62 -4.95
CA CYS A 45 -13.99 16.07 -4.37
C CYS A 45 -13.43 16.92 -3.22
N PHE A 46 -13.42 18.25 -3.32
CA PHE A 46 -12.93 19.13 -2.25
C PHE A 46 -13.87 19.18 -1.04
N LEU A 47 -15.20 19.17 -1.25
CA LEU A 47 -16.16 19.05 -0.16
C LEU A 47 -16.05 17.67 0.53
N GLY A 48 -15.85 16.61 -0.25
CA GLY A 48 -15.60 15.24 0.24
C GLY A 48 -14.29 15.12 1.03
N HIS A 49 -13.20 15.75 0.56
CA HIS A 49 -11.93 15.88 1.30
C HIS A 49 -12.13 16.61 2.64
N HIS A 50 -12.97 17.64 2.66
CA HIS A 50 -13.39 18.29 3.90
C HIS A 50 -14.45 17.49 4.69
N GLY A 51 -14.76 16.24 4.33
CA GLY A 51 -15.65 15.35 5.07
C GLY A 51 -17.13 15.76 5.04
N LEU A 52 -17.54 16.58 4.06
CA LEU A 52 -18.94 16.88 3.79
C LEU A 52 -19.51 15.90 2.77
N ARG A 53 -20.81 15.59 2.90
CA ARG A 53 -21.56 14.75 1.96
C ARG A 53 -22.65 15.58 1.30
N GLY A 54 -22.88 15.34 0.01
CA GLY A 54 -23.82 16.06 -0.82
C GLY A 54 -24.19 15.25 -2.05
N MET A 55 -25.16 15.72 -2.81
CA MET A 55 -25.61 15.09 -4.05
C MET A 55 -25.06 15.83 -5.26
N VAL A 56 -24.51 15.10 -6.23
CA VAL A 56 -24.16 15.62 -7.56
C VAL A 56 -25.18 15.08 -8.55
N ILE A 57 -25.80 15.97 -9.34
CA ILE A 57 -26.67 15.58 -10.45
C ILE A 57 -26.09 16.09 -11.77
N ALA A 58 -26.14 15.24 -12.81
CA ALA A 58 -25.65 15.55 -14.15
C ALA A 58 -26.69 15.14 -15.19
N ALA A 59 -26.71 15.82 -16.34
CA ALA A 59 -27.63 15.49 -17.42
C ALA A 59 -27.28 14.15 -18.13
N THR A 60 -26.01 13.74 -18.05
CA THR A 60 -25.46 12.51 -18.64
C THR A 60 -25.39 11.38 -17.61
N PRO A 61 -25.84 10.15 -17.96
CA PRO A 61 -25.88 9.01 -17.03
C PRO A 61 -24.52 8.34 -16.79
N SER A 62 -23.46 8.74 -17.52
CA SER A 62 -22.11 8.20 -17.42
C SER A 62 -21.05 9.31 -17.59
N THR A 63 -19.80 8.98 -17.24
CA THR A 63 -18.62 9.78 -17.61
C THR A 63 -18.33 9.60 -19.11
N ALA A 64 -18.07 10.70 -19.82
CA ALA A 64 -17.79 10.65 -21.26
C ALA A 64 -16.45 9.97 -21.58
N ASP A 65 -16.48 9.08 -22.55
CA ASP A 65 -15.39 8.18 -22.98
C ASP A 65 -14.75 8.60 -24.33
N THR A 66 -15.34 9.56 -25.05
CA THR A 66 -14.62 10.40 -26.04
C THR A 66 -15.04 11.88 -25.92
N PRO A 67 -14.16 12.85 -26.22
CA PRO A 67 -14.43 14.26 -25.97
C PRO A 67 -15.32 14.89 -27.06
N ARG A 68 -16.65 14.93 -26.82
CA ARG A 68 -17.62 15.65 -27.67
C ARG A 68 -18.72 16.32 -26.87
N ALA A 69 -19.43 17.22 -27.54
CA ALA A 69 -20.74 17.74 -27.16
C ALA A 69 -21.63 17.86 -28.42
N HIS A 70 -22.85 18.41 -28.24
CA HIS A 70 -23.89 18.77 -29.22
C HIS A 70 -25.11 17.83 -29.27
N ILE A 71 -26.28 18.41 -29.60
CA ILE A 71 -27.63 17.98 -29.14
C ILE A 71 -28.64 18.13 -30.30
N THR A 72 -29.69 17.31 -30.33
CA THR A 72 -30.84 17.39 -31.27
C THR A 72 -31.79 18.56 -30.98
N ASN A 73 -32.68 18.90 -31.93
CA ASN A 73 -33.16 20.27 -32.12
C ASN A 73 -34.59 20.59 -31.59
N MET A 74 -35.02 21.82 -31.84
CA MET A 74 -36.28 22.42 -31.37
C MET A 74 -37.55 21.67 -31.79
N ALA A 75 -37.57 21.04 -32.96
CA ALA A 75 -38.74 20.34 -33.51
C ALA A 75 -39.09 19.01 -32.79
N ALA A 76 -38.62 18.84 -31.55
CA ALA A 76 -39.07 17.85 -30.58
C ALA A 76 -39.84 18.47 -29.38
N MET A 77 -39.65 19.77 -29.09
CA MET A 77 -40.34 20.52 -28.03
C MET A 77 -41.67 21.15 -28.48
N GLU A 78 -42.00 21.01 -29.76
CA GLU A 78 -42.97 21.82 -30.48
C GLU A 78 -44.35 21.14 -30.50
N CYS A 79 -44.53 19.89 -30.94
CA CYS A 79 -45.82 19.18 -30.71
C CYS A 79 -46.20 19.03 -29.22
N LEU A 80 -45.25 19.17 -28.29
CA LEU A 80 -45.55 19.22 -26.84
C LEU A 80 -46.24 20.54 -26.45
N ARG A 81 -45.89 21.64 -27.13
CA ARG A 81 -46.58 22.94 -27.07
C ARG A 81 -47.95 22.88 -27.75
N ASP A 82 -48.04 22.27 -28.92
CA ASP A 82 -49.27 22.28 -29.73
C ASP A 82 -50.41 21.38 -29.19
N ILE A 83 -50.14 20.49 -28.23
CA ILE A 83 -51.17 19.82 -27.41
C ILE A 83 -51.32 20.41 -26.00
N GLY A 84 -50.62 21.50 -25.69
CA GLY A 84 -50.75 22.25 -24.43
C GLY A 84 -49.98 21.72 -23.22
N LEU A 85 -49.07 20.74 -23.39
CA LEU A 85 -48.35 20.11 -22.27
C LEU A 85 -46.99 20.75 -21.94
N GLU A 86 -46.54 21.76 -22.69
CA GLU A 86 -45.29 22.49 -22.42
C GLU A 86 -45.31 23.20 -21.05
N GLU A 87 -46.43 23.83 -20.67
CA GLU A 87 -46.51 24.65 -19.45
C GLU A 87 -46.66 23.85 -18.13
N GLU A 88 -47.25 22.65 -18.17
CA GLU A 88 -47.35 21.78 -16.98
C GLU A 88 -46.04 21.02 -16.70
N CYS A 89 -45.36 20.55 -17.74
CA CYS A 89 -44.04 19.89 -17.61
C CYS A 89 -42.97 20.79 -16.99
N LEU A 90 -43.14 22.12 -17.05
CA LEU A 90 -42.15 23.13 -16.69
C LEU A 90 -41.95 23.35 -15.18
N GLN A 91 -42.87 22.91 -14.32
CA GLN A 91 -43.10 23.61 -13.05
C GLN A 91 -42.12 23.25 -11.89
N VAL A 92 -41.82 21.97 -11.59
CA VAL A 92 -41.14 21.60 -10.30
C VAL A 92 -40.25 20.33 -10.26
N ALA A 93 -40.02 19.64 -11.37
CA ALA A 93 -39.51 18.25 -11.37
C ALA A 93 -38.03 18.07 -11.80
N VAL A 94 -37.25 17.26 -11.05
CA VAL A 94 -35.94 16.73 -11.50
C VAL A 94 -36.10 15.27 -11.93
N LYS A 95 -35.88 14.98 -13.22
CA LYS A 95 -36.01 13.62 -13.77
C LYS A 95 -34.65 12.92 -13.86
N ASP A 96 -34.54 11.74 -13.26
CA ASP A 96 -33.39 10.86 -13.48
C ASP A 96 -33.52 10.16 -14.85
N ASN A 97 -32.54 10.37 -15.72
CA ASN A 97 -32.52 9.77 -17.05
C ASN A 97 -32.19 8.26 -17.05
N LEU A 98 -31.66 7.71 -15.95
CA LEU A 98 -31.37 6.29 -15.80
C LEU A 98 -32.60 5.52 -15.28
N THR A 99 -33.08 5.81 -14.06
CA THR A 99 -34.24 5.11 -13.46
C THR A 99 -35.61 5.62 -13.95
N LYS A 100 -35.64 6.72 -14.70
CA LYS A 100 -36.84 7.45 -15.16
C LYS A 100 -37.67 8.13 -14.05
N GLN A 101 -37.33 7.94 -12.79
CA GLN A 101 -38.04 8.56 -11.65
C GLN A 101 -37.93 10.09 -11.66
N ILE A 102 -38.89 10.73 -11.00
CA ILE A 102 -38.98 12.18 -10.81
C ILE A 102 -38.87 12.48 -9.32
N TYR A 103 -37.98 13.40 -8.97
CA TYR A 103 -37.69 13.83 -7.59
C TYR A 103 -37.92 15.33 -7.41
N HIS A 104 -38.32 15.70 -6.19
CA HIS A 104 -38.22 17.06 -5.68
C HIS A 104 -37.05 17.12 -4.69
N VAL A 105 -36.07 17.98 -4.96
CA VAL A 105 -34.84 18.09 -4.15
C VAL A 105 -34.86 19.39 -3.36
N ARG A 106 -34.67 19.30 -2.04
CA ARG A 106 -34.50 20.45 -1.15
C ARG A 106 -33.06 20.52 -0.67
N SER A 107 -32.41 21.67 -0.83
CA SER A 107 -31.03 21.87 -0.37
C SER A 107 -30.81 23.21 0.33
N LYS A 108 -29.76 23.25 1.16
CA LYS A 108 -29.36 24.42 1.94
C LYS A 108 -28.42 25.35 1.18
N TYR A 109 -27.59 24.78 0.32
CA TYR A 109 -26.75 25.47 -0.68
C TYR A 109 -26.84 24.76 -2.04
N LEU A 110 -26.87 25.57 -3.10
CA LEU A 110 -26.98 25.12 -4.49
C LEU A 110 -25.78 25.62 -5.31
N PHE A 111 -25.16 24.75 -6.10
CA PHE A 111 -23.97 25.05 -6.90
C PHE A 111 -24.24 24.87 -8.40
N GLY A 112 -24.20 25.98 -9.14
CA GLY A 112 -24.38 26.05 -10.59
C GLY A 112 -23.07 25.84 -11.34
N CYS A 113 -22.81 24.60 -11.75
CA CYS A 113 -21.62 24.18 -12.50
C CYS A 113 -21.97 23.75 -13.95
N ASP A 114 -23.15 24.12 -14.45
CA ASP A 114 -23.76 23.67 -15.70
C ASP A 114 -23.30 24.43 -16.96
N GLY A 115 -22.09 24.98 -16.90
CA GLY A 115 -21.29 25.44 -18.04
C GLY A 115 -21.83 26.66 -18.79
N ALA A 116 -21.28 26.91 -19.99
CA ALA A 116 -21.52 28.13 -20.79
C ALA A 116 -22.97 28.37 -21.23
N ARG A 117 -23.90 27.47 -20.93
CA ARG A 117 -25.36 27.62 -21.16
C ARG A 117 -26.18 27.61 -19.87
N SER A 118 -25.55 27.69 -18.69
CA SER A 118 -26.14 27.54 -17.35
C SER A 118 -27.58 28.03 -17.23
N GLN A 119 -28.45 27.19 -16.66
CA GLN A 119 -29.82 27.53 -16.30
C GLN A 119 -29.88 28.15 -14.89
N VAL A 120 -29.04 27.68 -13.95
CA VAL A 120 -28.98 28.23 -12.59
C VAL A 120 -28.69 29.74 -12.63
N LEU A 121 -27.69 30.15 -13.42
CA LEU A 121 -27.34 31.57 -13.57
C LEU A 121 -28.46 32.40 -14.21
N ARG A 122 -29.22 31.83 -15.17
CA ARG A 122 -30.36 32.50 -15.81
C ARG A 122 -31.55 32.66 -14.86
N GLN A 123 -31.83 31.64 -14.04
CA GLN A 123 -32.92 31.66 -13.06
C GLN A 123 -32.65 32.69 -11.96
N LEU A 124 -31.38 32.85 -11.55
CA LEU A 124 -30.92 33.94 -10.67
C LEU A 124 -30.85 35.31 -11.36
N GLN A 125 -31.01 35.38 -12.69
CA GLN A 125 -30.92 36.61 -13.49
C GLN A 125 -29.61 37.41 -13.34
N ILE A 126 -28.50 36.74 -12.97
CA ILE A 126 -27.21 37.40 -12.75
C ILE A 126 -26.72 38.07 -14.06
N PRO A 127 -26.40 39.38 -14.05
CA PRO A 127 -25.92 40.08 -15.24
C PRO A 127 -24.62 39.53 -15.79
N LEU A 128 -24.49 39.56 -17.13
CA LEU A 128 -23.28 39.15 -17.85
C LEU A 128 -22.69 40.35 -18.63
N ILE A 129 -21.50 40.79 -18.24
CA ILE A 129 -20.66 41.71 -19.01
C ILE A 129 -20.20 41.01 -20.28
N LYS A 130 -20.37 41.64 -21.45
CA LYS A 130 -20.02 41.09 -22.76
C LYS A 130 -19.29 42.12 -23.61
N LYS A 131 -18.23 41.70 -24.32
CA LYS A 131 -17.60 42.49 -25.40
C LYS A 131 -17.87 41.83 -26.77
N PRO A 132 -17.68 42.54 -27.90
CA PRO A 132 -17.86 41.98 -29.24
C PRO A 132 -17.00 40.72 -29.46
N GLY A 133 -17.56 39.71 -30.13
CA GLY A 133 -16.89 38.43 -30.35
C GLY A 133 -15.81 38.49 -31.45
N GLN A 134 -14.75 37.70 -31.29
CA GLN A 134 -13.58 37.71 -32.18
C GLN A 134 -13.69 36.72 -33.36
N GLY A 135 -14.89 36.56 -33.92
CA GLY A 135 -15.17 35.66 -35.06
C GLY A 135 -15.76 34.30 -34.69
N LEU A 136 -15.93 33.47 -35.72
CA LEU A 136 -16.43 32.09 -35.61
C LEU A 136 -15.24 31.13 -35.58
N ALA A 137 -15.24 30.20 -34.63
CA ALA A 137 -14.34 29.07 -34.58
C ALA A 137 -15.09 27.80 -34.98
N ILE A 138 -14.46 26.98 -35.83
CA ILE A 138 -14.95 25.65 -36.19
C ILE A 138 -13.92 24.62 -35.73
N ASN A 139 -14.37 23.68 -34.91
CA ASN A 139 -13.61 22.51 -34.53
C ASN A 139 -14.10 21.38 -35.42
N ILE A 140 -13.33 21.04 -36.45
CA ILE A 140 -13.45 19.75 -37.12
C ILE A 140 -12.77 18.72 -36.20
N LEU A 141 -13.30 17.51 -36.11
CA LEU A 141 -12.65 16.36 -35.47
C LEU A 141 -12.51 15.26 -36.51
N VAL A 142 -11.27 14.87 -36.79
CA VAL A 142 -10.97 13.76 -37.70
C VAL A 142 -10.04 12.75 -37.04
N LYS A 143 -9.98 11.57 -37.65
CA LYS A 143 -8.98 10.54 -37.37
C LYS A 143 -8.05 10.43 -38.58
N ALA A 144 -6.75 10.56 -38.33
CA ALA A 144 -5.68 10.49 -39.32
C ALA A 144 -4.37 10.07 -38.61
N GLU A 145 -3.59 9.17 -39.20
CA GLU A 145 -2.36 8.66 -38.56
C GLU A 145 -1.15 9.56 -38.88
N LEU A 146 -0.91 10.58 -38.05
CA LEU A 146 0.19 11.54 -38.26
C LEU A 146 1.54 11.09 -37.68
N GLY A 147 1.66 9.89 -37.09
CA GLY A 147 2.82 9.48 -36.28
C GLY A 147 4.17 9.70 -36.96
N GLN A 148 4.29 9.36 -38.25
CA GLN A 148 5.53 9.52 -39.03
C GLN A 148 5.85 10.99 -39.35
N ILE A 149 4.84 11.84 -39.54
CA ILE A 149 5.03 13.29 -39.75
C ILE A 149 5.46 13.96 -38.43
N MET A 150 4.89 13.54 -37.30
CA MET A 150 5.14 14.17 -35.99
C MET A 150 6.48 13.77 -35.35
N GLU A 151 7.11 12.67 -35.77
CA GLU A 151 8.37 12.11 -35.21
C GLU A 151 9.46 13.19 -35.02
N ASN A 152 9.63 14.06 -36.01
CA ASN A 152 10.69 15.07 -36.04
C ASN A 152 10.20 16.50 -35.69
N ARG A 153 8.92 16.66 -35.32
CA ARG A 153 8.29 17.95 -34.95
C ARG A 153 7.23 17.79 -33.85
N MET A 154 7.61 17.20 -32.72
CA MET A 154 6.70 17.05 -31.58
C MET A 154 6.29 18.41 -30.97
N GLY A 155 5.01 18.54 -30.59
CA GLY A 155 4.48 19.75 -29.97
C GLY A 155 2.99 19.63 -29.67
N ASN A 156 2.52 20.20 -28.55
CA ASN A 156 1.16 19.99 -28.06
C ASN A 156 0.07 20.48 -29.04
N LEU A 157 0.33 21.60 -29.71
CA LEU A 157 -0.50 22.21 -30.74
C LEU A 157 0.40 22.85 -31.81
N HIS A 158 0.01 22.74 -33.07
CA HIS A 158 0.75 23.25 -34.23
C HIS A 158 -0.12 24.23 -35.01
N TRP A 159 0.38 25.44 -35.26
CA TRP A 159 -0.24 26.36 -36.20
C TRP A 159 0.13 25.98 -37.64
N VAL A 160 -0.88 25.81 -38.50
CA VAL A 160 -0.74 25.53 -39.93
C VAL A 160 -1.24 26.74 -40.72
N MET A 161 -0.41 27.24 -41.64
CA MET A 161 -0.65 28.43 -42.47
C MET A 161 0.03 28.23 -43.83
N ARG A 162 -0.59 28.71 -44.93
CA ARG A 162 -0.10 28.55 -46.32
C ARG A 162 -0.19 29.89 -47.10
N PRO A 163 0.54 30.95 -46.68
CA PRO A 163 0.37 32.32 -47.19
C PRO A 163 0.40 32.45 -48.72
N ASP A 164 1.18 31.59 -49.37
CA ASP A 164 1.42 31.49 -50.80
C ASP A 164 0.34 30.75 -51.60
N GLU A 165 -0.74 30.28 -50.97
CA GLU A 165 -1.90 29.67 -51.64
C GLU A 165 -3.18 30.51 -51.49
N GLU A 166 -4.20 30.20 -52.31
CA GLU A 166 -5.54 30.77 -52.15
C GLU A 166 -6.29 29.97 -51.08
N HIS A 167 -7.19 30.61 -50.33
CA HIS A 167 -7.87 29.99 -49.19
C HIS A 167 -9.39 30.16 -49.32
N PRO A 168 -10.19 29.18 -48.87
CA PRO A 168 -11.63 29.39 -48.69
C PRO A 168 -11.89 30.48 -47.65
N ALA A 169 -13.15 30.89 -47.51
CA ALA A 169 -13.61 31.76 -46.41
C ALA A 169 -13.46 31.12 -44.99
N PHE A 170 -12.92 29.90 -44.93
CA PHE A 170 -12.57 29.14 -43.74
C PHE A 170 -11.29 28.33 -44.00
N GLY A 171 -10.66 27.82 -42.95
CA GLY A 171 -9.40 27.05 -42.99
C GLY A 171 -8.12 27.90 -43.09
N TRP A 172 -8.25 29.20 -43.42
CA TRP A 172 -7.15 30.12 -43.74
C TRP A 172 -6.05 30.21 -42.67
N THR A 173 -6.38 30.02 -41.39
CA THR A 173 -5.44 29.71 -40.31
C THR A 173 -6.03 28.59 -39.48
N SER A 174 -5.21 27.59 -39.12
CA SER A 174 -5.66 26.43 -38.37
C SER A 174 -4.68 25.98 -37.29
N ILE A 175 -5.21 25.38 -36.22
CA ILE A 175 -4.41 24.72 -35.18
C ILE A 175 -4.69 23.22 -35.23
N VAL A 176 -3.66 22.38 -35.12
CA VAL A 176 -3.73 20.91 -35.15
C VAL A 176 -3.02 20.31 -33.92
N ARG A 177 -3.51 19.17 -33.40
CA ARG A 177 -2.92 18.44 -32.26
C ARG A 177 -2.16 17.21 -32.74
N MET A 178 -1.04 16.89 -32.09
CA MET A 178 -0.06 15.86 -32.51
C MET A 178 -0.48 14.37 -32.40
N VAL A 179 -1.74 14.05 -32.09
CA VAL A 179 -2.18 12.65 -31.85
C VAL A 179 -3.47 12.33 -32.61
N ASP A 180 -4.48 13.20 -32.46
CA ASP A 180 -5.70 13.20 -33.27
C ASP A 180 -5.85 14.59 -33.87
N VAL A 181 -6.32 14.68 -35.12
CA VAL A 181 -6.37 15.94 -35.84
C VAL A 181 -7.70 16.65 -35.53
N TYR A 182 -7.60 17.74 -34.78
CA TYR A 182 -8.69 18.70 -34.53
C TYR A 182 -8.37 20.02 -35.25
N PRO A 183 -8.71 20.20 -36.54
CA PRO A 183 -8.52 21.48 -37.21
C PRO A 183 -9.42 22.56 -36.59
N PHE A 184 -8.81 23.45 -35.82
CA PHE A 184 -9.44 24.68 -35.33
C PHE A 184 -9.34 25.77 -36.40
N SER A 185 -10.33 25.87 -37.29
CA SER A 185 -10.41 26.98 -38.23
C SER A 185 -10.96 28.23 -37.56
N PHE A 186 -10.26 29.34 -37.70
CA PHE A 186 -10.82 30.68 -37.49
C PHE A 186 -11.49 31.19 -38.77
N SER A 187 -12.39 32.16 -38.65
CA SER A 187 -12.85 33.02 -39.76
C SER A 187 -12.57 34.49 -39.43
N GLU A 188 -12.67 35.36 -40.44
CA GLU A 188 -12.81 36.80 -40.15
C GLU A 188 -14.11 37.10 -39.37
N ALA A 189 -14.16 38.24 -38.70
CA ALA A 189 -15.31 38.66 -37.93
C ALA A 189 -16.39 39.24 -38.87
N GLY A 190 -17.49 38.50 -39.06
CA GLY A 190 -18.66 38.94 -39.84
C GLY A 190 -18.97 38.07 -41.06
N THR A 191 -18.07 37.18 -41.48
CA THR A 191 -18.34 36.17 -42.52
C THR A 191 -19.23 35.04 -41.98
N SER A 192 -20.11 34.53 -42.84
CA SER A 192 -21.03 33.43 -42.53
C SER A 192 -20.99 32.41 -43.67
N PHE A 193 -20.81 31.13 -43.31
CA PHE A 193 -20.52 30.06 -44.27
C PHE A 193 -20.90 28.68 -43.69
N ASN A 194 -21.40 27.80 -44.56
CA ASN A 194 -21.72 26.40 -44.26
C ASN A 194 -21.05 25.50 -45.31
N PRO A 195 -19.79 25.08 -45.08
CA PRO A 195 -19.08 24.15 -45.95
C PRO A 195 -19.74 22.76 -45.94
N SER A 196 -19.57 22.02 -47.03
CA SER A 196 -19.88 20.59 -47.11
C SER A 196 -18.83 19.73 -46.39
N ASP A 197 -19.16 18.46 -46.14
CA ASP A 197 -18.20 17.50 -45.58
C ASP A 197 -17.03 17.20 -46.55
N GLU A 198 -17.24 17.35 -47.86
CA GLU A 198 -16.16 17.27 -48.87
C GLU A 198 -15.22 18.47 -48.80
N GLU A 199 -15.76 19.69 -48.62
CA GLU A 199 -14.96 20.89 -48.42
C GLU A 199 -14.19 20.85 -47.10
N TYR A 200 -14.81 20.35 -46.02
CA TYR A 200 -14.10 20.09 -44.77
C TYR A 200 -13.00 19.04 -44.94
N LEU A 201 -13.29 17.88 -45.54
CA LEU A 201 -12.30 16.82 -45.76
C LEU A 201 -11.12 17.29 -46.61
N LYS A 202 -11.38 18.02 -47.70
CA LYS A 202 -10.34 18.64 -48.51
C LYS A 202 -9.50 19.59 -47.66
N CYS A 203 -10.14 20.50 -46.92
CA CYS A 203 -9.47 21.46 -46.05
C CYS A 203 -8.54 20.79 -45.02
N VAL A 204 -8.88 19.59 -44.52
CA VAL A 204 -7.97 18.82 -43.65
C VAL A 204 -6.79 18.20 -44.39
N LYS A 205 -7.00 17.58 -45.56
CA LYS A 205 -5.91 17.02 -46.38
C LYS A 205 -4.90 18.10 -46.77
N ASP A 206 -5.41 19.23 -47.24
CA ASP A 206 -4.70 20.49 -47.51
C ASP A 206 -3.78 20.93 -46.33
N MET A 207 -4.17 20.71 -45.07
CA MET A 207 -3.37 21.06 -43.89
C MET A 207 -2.32 20.01 -43.51
N ILE A 208 -2.57 18.74 -43.84
CA ILE A 208 -1.62 17.63 -43.60
C ILE A 208 -0.49 17.68 -44.64
N GLY A 209 -0.79 18.08 -45.87
CA GLY A 209 0.18 18.21 -46.97
C GLY A 209 0.60 16.87 -47.59
N ASP A 210 -0.02 15.76 -47.18
CA ASP A 210 0.21 14.42 -47.71
C ASP A 210 -1.14 13.75 -48.03
N ASP A 211 -1.43 13.63 -49.32
CA ASP A 211 -2.68 13.01 -49.82
C ASP A 211 -2.75 11.49 -49.64
N THR A 212 -1.63 10.84 -49.28
CA THR A 212 -1.56 9.39 -49.05
C THR A 212 -2.10 8.99 -47.67
N ILE A 213 -2.16 9.93 -46.72
CA ILE A 213 -2.68 9.67 -45.37
C ILE A 213 -4.22 9.57 -45.40
N PRO A 214 -4.82 8.45 -44.92
CA PRO A 214 -6.27 8.35 -44.77
C PRO A 214 -6.80 9.32 -43.72
N VAL A 215 -7.87 10.05 -44.06
CA VAL A 215 -8.54 11.02 -43.18
C VAL A 215 -10.03 10.68 -43.10
N GLU A 216 -10.52 10.45 -41.88
CA GLU A 216 -11.92 10.14 -41.57
C GLU A 216 -12.52 11.31 -40.75
N VAL A 217 -13.42 12.11 -41.34
CA VAL A 217 -14.12 13.19 -40.60
C VAL A 217 -15.15 12.57 -39.66
N LEU A 218 -14.92 12.70 -38.35
CA LEU A 218 -15.76 12.10 -37.31
C LEU A 218 -16.87 13.04 -36.82
N GLY A 219 -16.74 14.35 -37.02
CA GLY A 219 -17.77 15.34 -36.68
C GLY A 219 -17.25 16.78 -36.69
N VAL A 220 -18.18 17.75 -36.71
CA VAL A 220 -17.87 19.19 -36.76
C VAL A 220 -18.69 19.94 -35.71
N SER A 221 -18.08 20.93 -35.06
CA SER A 221 -18.78 21.83 -34.13
C SER A 221 -18.37 23.29 -34.34
N LYS A 222 -19.33 24.21 -34.18
CA LYS A 222 -19.16 25.65 -34.41
C LYS A 222 -19.42 26.42 -33.11
N TRP A 223 -18.51 27.33 -32.72
CA TRP A 223 -18.66 28.17 -31.53
C TRP A 223 -18.12 29.58 -31.78
N PHE A 224 -18.71 30.57 -31.11
CA PHE A 224 -18.28 31.97 -31.23
C PHE A 224 -17.23 32.30 -30.17
N ILE A 225 -16.17 33.00 -30.56
CA ILE A 225 -15.12 33.44 -29.64
C ILE A 225 -15.66 34.64 -28.86
N ASN A 226 -16.10 34.40 -27.63
CA ASN A 226 -16.72 35.41 -26.76
C ASN A 226 -15.77 35.86 -25.65
N GLU A 227 -15.92 37.12 -25.26
CA GLU A 227 -15.35 37.71 -24.04
C GLU A 227 -16.53 38.05 -23.12
N THR A 228 -16.79 37.20 -22.12
CA THR A 228 -18.01 37.28 -21.28
C THR A 228 -17.78 36.82 -19.84
N VAL A 229 -18.16 37.65 -18.86
CA VAL A 229 -18.11 37.33 -17.41
C VAL A 229 -19.42 37.73 -16.72
N ALA A 230 -19.77 37.07 -15.62
CA ALA A 230 -20.81 37.53 -14.70
C ALA A 230 -20.32 38.70 -13.83
N GLU A 231 -21.22 39.60 -13.44
CA GLU A 231 -20.90 40.74 -12.55
C GLU A 231 -20.62 40.30 -11.10
N TYR A 232 -21.18 39.17 -10.67
CA TYR A 232 -20.92 38.50 -9.39
C TYR A 232 -21.23 37.00 -9.53
N TYR A 233 -20.69 36.16 -8.64
CA TYR A 233 -20.69 34.69 -8.77
C TYR A 233 -21.63 34.00 -7.74
N SER A 234 -22.31 34.76 -6.89
CA SER A 234 -23.14 34.22 -5.80
C SER A 234 -24.30 35.12 -5.43
N ASP A 235 -25.49 34.56 -5.25
CA ASP A 235 -26.63 35.25 -4.62
C ASP A 235 -27.26 34.37 -3.52
N GLY A 236 -27.50 34.97 -2.35
CA GLY A 236 -27.96 34.27 -1.15
C GLY A 236 -27.12 33.03 -0.80
N ASN A 237 -27.73 31.86 -0.97
CA ASN A 237 -27.12 30.53 -0.76
C ASN A 237 -26.79 29.79 -2.06
N VAL A 238 -26.84 30.47 -3.22
CA VAL A 238 -26.58 29.89 -4.54
C VAL A 238 -25.29 30.46 -5.12
N PHE A 239 -24.43 29.59 -5.63
CA PHE A 239 -23.09 29.94 -6.12
C PHE A 239 -22.88 29.35 -7.52
N CYS A 240 -22.47 30.16 -8.50
CA CYS A 240 -22.16 29.72 -9.86
C CYS A 240 -20.66 29.83 -10.12
N LEU A 241 -20.07 28.86 -10.83
CA LEU A 241 -18.62 28.77 -11.00
C LEU A 241 -18.17 28.15 -12.34
N GLY A 242 -16.94 28.45 -12.75
CA GLY A 242 -16.40 28.01 -14.06
C GLY A 242 -17.11 28.64 -15.26
N ASP A 243 -17.18 27.89 -16.37
CA ASP A 243 -17.83 28.25 -17.64
C ASP A 243 -19.25 28.87 -17.53
N ALA A 244 -19.96 28.61 -16.44
CA ALA A 244 -21.21 29.29 -16.13
C ALA A 244 -21.02 30.82 -16.06
N VAL A 245 -20.01 31.27 -15.31
CA VAL A 245 -19.77 32.68 -14.95
C VAL A 245 -18.60 33.33 -15.68
N HIS A 246 -17.70 32.59 -16.34
CA HIS A 246 -16.64 33.16 -17.19
C HIS A 246 -16.43 32.34 -18.46
N ARG A 247 -16.21 33.00 -19.61
CA ARG A 247 -16.15 32.35 -20.94
C ARG A 247 -15.12 33.03 -21.83
N HIS A 248 -14.22 32.23 -22.40
CA HIS A 248 -13.05 32.69 -23.16
C HIS A 248 -12.53 31.61 -24.15
N PRO A 249 -11.69 31.95 -25.15
CA PRO A 249 -11.05 30.96 -26.03
C PRO A 249 -10.08 30.03 -25.27
N PRO A 250 -9.75 28.84 -25.80
CA PRO A 250 -8.93 27.83 -25.12
C PRO A 250 -7.43 28.14 -25.05
N LEU A 251 -7.01 29.32 -25.51
CA LEU A 251 -5.61 29.75 -25.44
C LEU A 251 -5.12 29.77 -23.99
N ASN A 252 -3.83 29.50 -23.82
CA ASN A 252 -3.12 29.53 -22.53
C ASN A 252 -3.62 28.50 -21.49
N GLY A 253 -4.57 27.61 -21.85
CA GLY A 253 -5.07 26.55 -20.97
C GLY A 253 -5.81 27.01 -19.71
N LEU A 254 -6.15 28.30 -19.60
CA LEU A 254 -6.57 28.92 -18.34
C LEU A 254 -7.96 28.46 -17.82
N GLY A 255 -8.82 27.91 -18.68
CA GLY A 255 -10.23 27.65 -18.37
C GLY A 255 -10.43 26.58 -17.29
N SER A 256 -9.96 25.36 -17.56
CA SER A 256 -10.03 24.25 -16.59
C SER A 256 -9.32 24.59 -15.28
N ASN A 257 -8.18 25.29 -15.35
CA ASN A 257 -7.42 25.73 -14.19
C ASN A 257 -8.23 26.72 -13.33
N THR A 258 -8.86 27.71 -13.95
CA THR A 258 -9.71 28.69 -13.25
C THR A 258 -10.94 28.02 -12.64
N CYS A 259 -11.58 27.07 -13.35
CA CYS A 259 -12.68 26.26 -12.83
C CYS A 259 -12.32 25.47 -11.56
N ILE A 260 -11.12 24.87 -11.51
CA ILE A 260 -10.63 24.13 -10.35
C ILE A 260 -10.33 25.08 -9.18
N GLN A 261 -9.71 26.24 -9.44
CA GLN A 261 -9.47 27.27 -8.43
C GLN A 261 -10.76 27.84 -7.84
N ASP A 262 -11.79 28.06 -8.68
CA ASP A 262 -13.11 28.52 -8.26
C ASP A 262 -13.79 27.52 -7.32
N ALA A 263 -13.70 26.22 -7.64
CA ALA A 263 -14.20 25.15 -6.80
C ALA A 263 -13.43 25.06 -5.47
N TYR A 264 -12.09 25.13 -5.52
CA TYR A 264 -11.22 25.08 -4.35
C TYR A 264 -11.49 26.25 -3.38
N ASN A 265 -11.57 27.48 -3.90
CA ASN A 265 -11.82 28.69 -3.11
C ASN A 265 -13.20 28.66 -2.40
N LEU A 266 -14.21 28.06 -3.02
CA LEU A 266 -15.55 27.91 -2.44
C LEU A 266 -15.63 26.79 -1.40
N ALA A 267 -15.01 25.64 -1.69
CA ALA A 267 -15.17 24.41 -0.91
C ALA A 267 -14.79 24.57 0.57
N TRP A 268 -13.63 25.17 0.87
CA TRP A 268 -13.19 25.36 2.25
C TRP A 268 -14.06 26.38 3.00
N LYS A 269 -14.56 27.42 2.32
CA LYS A 269 -15.45 28.44 2.92
C LYS A 269 -16.79 27.85 3.31
N ILE A 270 -17.43 27.09 2.41
CA ILE A 270 -18.64 26.32 2.70
C ILE A 270 -18.39 25.34 3.85
N ALA A 271 -17.26 24.64 3.85
CA ALA A 271 -16.90 23.70 4.91
C ALA A 271 -16.68 24.38 6.28
N TYR A 272 -16.09 25.58 6.32
CA TYR A 272 -15.84 26.30 7.56
C TYR A 272 -17.11 26.91 8.13
N VAL A 273 -18.02 27.40 7.26
CA VAL A 273 -19.33 27.92 7.69
C VAL A 273 -20.25 26.80 8.16
N LEU A 274 -20.35 25.67 7.44
CA LEU A 274 -21.16 24.52 7.87
C LEU A 274 -20.65 23.88 9.17
N LYS A 275 -19.34 23.93 9.44
CA LYS A 275 -18.73 23.43 10.68
C LYS A 275 -18.66 24.46 11.81
N GLY A 276 -19.30 25.63 11.66
CA GLY A 276 -19.29 26.69 12.68
C GLY A 276 -17.93 27.34 12.94
N LYS A 277 -16.92 27.06 12.11
CA LYS A 277 -15.56 27.64 12.22
C LYS A 277 -15.47 29.05 11.65
N ALA A 278 -16.44 29.46 10.84
CA ALA A 278 -16.57 30.81 10.29
C ALA A 278 -18.04 31.26 10.26
N ASN A 279 -18.26 32.57 10.32
CA ASN A 279 -19.58 33.16 10.09
C ASN A 279 -19.93 33.11 8.59
N SER A 280 -21.22 32.99 8.23
CA SER A 280 -21.70 32.96 6.84
C SER A 280 -21.31 34.20 6.02
N GLY A 281 -20.96 35.32 6.65
CA GLY A 281 -20.34 36.46 5.99
C GLY A 281 -19.07 36.14 5.18
N LEU A 282 -18.33 35.07 5.54
CA LEU A 282 -17.19 34.57 4.77
C LEU A 282 -17.58 34.17 3.34
N LEU A 283 -18.80 33.63 3.13
CA LEU A 283 -19.22 33.21 1.79
C LEU A 283 -19.34 34.38 0.80
N LYS A 284 -19.59 35.60 1.31
CA LYS A 284 -19.66 36.82 0.47
C LYS A 284 -18.31 37.18 -0.15
N SER A 285 -17.18 36.74 0.44
CA SER A 285 -15.86 36.99 -0.14
C SER A 285 -15.63 36.17 -1.42
N TYR A 286 -16.44 35.15 -1.70
CA TYR A 286 -16.31 34.33 -2.91
C TYR A 286 -16.42 35.16 -4.19
N SER A 287 -17.50 35.93 -4.36
CA SER A 287 -17.67 36.81 -5.51
C SER A 287 -16.59 37.90 -5.57
N LEU A 288 -16.22 38.47 -4.42
CA LEU A 288 -15.22 39.54 -4.32
C LEU A 288 -13.80 39.07 -4.71
N GLU A 289 -13.44 37.82 -4.41
CA GLU A 289 -12.14 37.23 -4.73
C GLU A 289 -12.09 36.65 -6.15
N ARG A 290 -13.16 35.99 -6.62
CA ARG A 290 -13.12 35.19 -7.85
C ARG A 290 -13.63 35.91 -9.09
N GLN A 291 -14.56 36.86 -8.97
CA GLN A 291 -15.05 37.61 -10.13
C GLN A 291 -13.94 38.45 -10.81
N PRO A 292 -13.08 39.17 -10.08
CA PRO A 292 -11.97 39.91 -10.70
C PRO A 292 -10.95 39.00 -11.39
N VAL A 293 -10.73 37.78 -10.86
CA VAL A 293 -9.83 36.78 -11.45
C VAL A 293 -10.41 36.20 -12.73
N GLY A 294 -11.69 35.81 -12.76
CA GLY A 294 -12.33 35.35 -13.99
C GLY A 294 -12.34 36.46 -15.07
N GLN A 295 -12.63 37.71 -14.68
CA GLN A 295 -12.57 38.86 -15.59
C GLN A 295 -11.15 39.08 -16.17
N SER A 296 -10.09 38.94 -15.39
CA SER A 296 -8.71 39.10 -15.87
C SER A 296 -8.27 37.94 -16.76
N VAL A 297 -8.62 36.69 -16.40
CA VAL A 297 -8.38 35.47 -17.20
C VAL A 297 -9.01 35.57 -18.59
N ILE A 298 -10.31 35.93 -18.68
CA ILE A 298 -10.98 36.11 -19.98
C ILE A 298 -10.26 37.18 -20.82
N THR A 299 -9.87 38.29 -20.18
CA THR A 299 -9.20 39.42 -20.85
C THR A 299 -7.85 38.98 -21.43
N ARG A 300 -7.06 38.19 -20.68
CA ARG A 300 -5.78 37.62 -21.16
C ARG A 300 -5.99 36.60 -22.27
N ALA A 301 -6.89 35.63 -22.11
CA ALA A 301 -7.14 34.61 -23.13
C ALA A 301 -7.61 35.23 -24.47
N ASN A 302 -8.43 36.28 -24.40
CA ASN A 302 -8.81 37.06 -25.59
C ASN A 302 -7.68 37.97 -26.11
N GLN A 303 -6.74 38.41 -25.27
CA GLN A 303 -5.56 39.15 -25.69
C GLN A 303 -4.53 38.25 -26.40
N GLY A 304 -4.27 37.05 -25.89
CA GLY A 304 -3.37 36.07 -26.52
C GLY A 304 -3.75 35.76 -27.98
N LEU A 305 -5.05 35.80 -28.32
CA LEU A 305 -5.51 35.66 -29.70
C LEU A 305 -5.11 36.88 -30.57
N ARG A 306 -5.20 38.09 -30.01
CA ARG A 306 -4.80 39.34 -30.69
C ARG A 306 -3.29 39.44 -30.84
N ASP A 307 -2.53 38.91 -29.89
CA ASP A 307 -1.05 38.89 -29.91
C ASP A 307 -0.48 38.06 -31.08
N HIS A 308 -1.24 37.12 -31.66
CA HIS A 308 -0.85 36.39 -32.88
C HIS A 308 -1.04 37.23 -34.17
N GLY A 309 -1.82 38.31 -34.11
CA GLY A 309 -2.13 39.17 -35.26
C GLY A 309 -0.92 39.73 -36.02
N PRO A 310 0.17 40.17 -35.35
CA PRO A 310 1.41 40.60 -36.01
C PRO A 310 2.18 39.46 -36.69
N VAL A 311 2.08 38.22 -36.20
CA VAL A 311 2.73 37.06 -36.83
C VAL A 311 2.11 36.79 -38.21
N TRP A 312 0.78 36.77 -38.27
CA TRP A 312 0.03 36.64 -39.54
C TRP A 312 0.35 37.76 -40.52
N GLU A 313 0.57 38.99 -40.03
CA GLU A 313 0.90 40.15 -40.86
C GLU A 313 2.33 40.12 -41.39
N ALA A 314 3.31 39.71 -40.56
CA ALA A 314 4.69 39.54 -40.99
C ALA A 314 4.83 38.46 -42.09
N LEU A 315 4.09 37.36 -41.95
CA LEU A 315 3.93 36.29 -42.96
C LEU A 315 3.11 36.70 -44.20
N GLY A 316 2.43 37.86 -44.17
CA GLY A 316 1.61 38.35 -45.27
C GLY A 316 0.19 37.76 -45.37
N MET A 317 -0.24 36.89 -44.44
CA MET A 317 -1.53 36.17 -44.46
C MET A 317 -2.76 37.07 -44.67
N LYS A 318 -2.71 38.31 -44.15
CA LYS A 318 -3.84 39.26 -44.14
C LYS A 318 -4.07 40.00 -45.47
N ASP A 319 -3.17 39.91 -46.44
CA ASP A 319 -3.39 40.60 -47.72
C ASP A 319 -4.41 39.82 -48.58
N PRO A 320 -5.44 40.47 -49.15
CA PRO A 320 -6.41 39.81 -50.02
C PRO A 320 -5.84 39.42 -51.39
N SER A 321 -4.69 39.99 -51.81
CA SER A 321 -4.02 39.60 -53.05
C SER A 321 -3.00 38.49 -52.82
N ILE A 322 -3.26 37.30 -53.37
CA ILE A 322 -2.33 36.16 -53.36
C ILE A 322 -0.95 36.52 -53.99
N GLU A 323 -0.91 37.42 -54.97
CA GLU A 323 0.35 37.88 -55.57
C GLU A 323 1.19 38.67 -54.56
N ILE A 324 0.54 39.53 -53.76
CA ILE A 324 1.19 40.29 -52.69
C ILE A 324 1.58 39.36 -51.54
N ARG A 325 0.73 38.38 -51.16
CA ARG A 325 1.09 37.36 -50.15
C ARG A 325 2.31 36.55 -50.55
N ARG A 326 2.34 36.02 -51.78
CA ARG A 326 3.49 35.29 -52.35
C ARG A 326 4.76 36.10 -52.31
N LYS A 327 4.70 37.37 -52.73
CA LYS A 327 5.85 38.28 -52.65
C LYS A 327 6.31 38.49 -51.21
N HIS A 328 5.39 38.82 -50.31
CA HIS A 328 5.67 39.04 -48.88
C HIS A 328 6.25 37.81 -48.19
N PHE A 329 5.85 36.60 -48.59
CA PHE A 329 6.41 35.36 -48.07
C PHE A 329 7.79 35.07 -48.68
N ALA A 330 7.98 35.28 -49.98
CA ALA A 330 9.28 35.14 -50.66
C ALA A 330 10.36 36.09 -50.09
N GLU A 331 9.99 37.34 -49.76
CA GLU A 331 10.87 38.33 -49.11
C GLU A 331 11.56 37.77 -47.84
N LEU A 332 10.93 36.84 -47.10
CA LEU A 332 11.56 36.21 -45.93
C LEU A 332 12.81 35.39 -46.26
N SER A 333 12.96 34.92 -47.50
CA SER A 333 14.12 34.16 -47.99
C SER A 333 15.16 35.03 -48.69
N GLU A 334 14.86 36.30 -49.00
CA GLU A 334 15.74 37.17 -49.78
C GLU A 334 16.85 37.82 -48.95
N ALA A 335 18.03 37.97 -49.55
CA ALA A 335 19.16 38.72 -48.99
C ALA A 335 19.04 40.25 -49.15
N THR A 336 17.82 40.77 -49.27
CA THR A 336 17.49 42.20 -49.45
C THR A 336 17.33 42.93 -48.10
N PRO A 337 17.51 44.27 -48.05
CA PRO A 337 17.17 45.07 -46.87
C PRO A 337 15.71 44.90 -46.43
N GLU A 338 14.80 44.79 -47.41
CA GLU A 338 13.37 44.57 -47.22
C GLU A 338 13.08 43.21 -46.58
N GLY A 339 13.72 42.15 -47.11
CA GLY A 339 13.65 40.79 -46.55
C GLY A 339 14.27 40.68 -45.16
N ALA A 340 15.39 41.37 -44.91
CA ALA A 340 15.99 41.46 -43.58
C ALA A 340 15.06 42.17 -42.58
N ALA A 341 14.44 43.29 -42.98
CA ALA A 341 13.46 43.99 -42.17
C ALA A 341 12.19 43.15 -41.93
N ARG A 342 11.76 42.32 -42.90
CA ARG A 342 10.63 41.41 -42.71
C ARG A 342 10.96 40.25 -41.77
N ARG A 343 12.15 39.63 -41.90
CA ARG A 343 12.64 38.63 -40.94
C ARG A 343 12.70 39.19 -39.52
N ALA A 344 13.21 40.40 -39.33
CA ALA A 344 13.22 41.07 -38.04
C ALA A 344 11.80 41.31 -37.46
N ARG A 345 10.84 41.74 -38.30
CA ARG A 345 9.43 41.85 -37.88
C ARG A 345 8.82 40.49 -37.52
N PHE A 346 9.12 39.44 -38.28
CA PHE A 346 8.63 38.09 -38.00
C PHE A 346 9.22 37.51 -36.70
N GLN A 347 10.52 37.65 -36.49
CA GLN A 347 11.19 37.23 -35.25
C GLN A 347 10.63 37.97 -34.03
N ALA A 348 10.52 39.30 -34.08
CA ALA A 348 9.93 40.08 -32.99
C ALA A 348 8.45 39.76 -32.73
N ALA A 349 7.68 39.40 -33.77
CA ALA A 349 6.30 38.95 -33.62
C ALA A 349 6.22 37.55 -32.97
N ILE A 350 7.10 36.63 -33.34
CA ILE A 350 7.21 35.30 -32.73
C ILE A 350 7.64 35.40 -31.26
N GLU A 351 8.65 36.21 -30.94
CA GLU A 351 9.04 36.54 -29.56
C GLU A 351 7.87 37.14 -28.75
N GLY A 352 7.06 37.99 -29.40
CA GLY A 352 5.81 38.55 -28.86
C GLY A 352 4.70 37.52 -28.62
N THR A 353 4.76 36.34 -29.23
CA THR A 353 3.86 35.20 -28.94
C THR A 353 4.49 34.11 -28.06
N ALA A 354 5.82 34.12 -27.88
CA ALA A 354 6.55 33.09 -27.15
C ALA A 354 6.41 33.19 -25.60
N HIS A 355 5.81 34.26 -25.09
CA HIS A 355 5.57 34.50 -23.67
C HIS A 355 4.14 35.01 -23.43
N GLU A 356 3.59 34.79 -22.24
CA GLU A 356 2.21 35.20 -21.91
C GLU A 356 2.10 36.61 -21.32
N PHE A 357 1.94 37.61 -22.19
CA PHE A 357 1.95 39.02 -21.78
C PHE A 357 0.61 39.54 -21.22
N HIS A 358 0.62 40.05 -19.98
CA HIS A 358 -0.48 40.79 -19.35
C HIS A 358 -0.31 42.33 -19.46
N GLY A 359 -0.18 42.85 -20.68
CA GLY A 359 -0.23 44.31 -20.97
C GLY A 359 1.11 45.06 -21.00
N PRO A 360 1.12 46.38 -21.27
CA PRO A 360 2.32 47.07 -21.76
C PRO A 360 3.03 48.02 -20.77
N ARG A 361 4.24 47.62 -20.32
CA ARG A 361 5.29 48.41 -19.60
C ARG A 361 4.89 48.91 -18.19
N PRO A 362 5.81 48.94 -17.19
CA PRO A 362 7.28 49.00 -17.29
C PRO A 362 7.97 47.65 -17.00
N SER A 363 9.13 47.65 -16.33
CA SER A 363 9.95 46.45 -16.05
C SER A 363 9.16 45.36 -15.33
N LEU A 364 9.35 44.11 -15.78
CA LEU A 364 8.55 42.95 -15.37
C LEU A 364 8.57 42.70 -13.85
N PRO A 365 7.42 42.38 -13.23
CA PRO A 365 7.38 41.71 -11.93
C PRO A 365 7.92 40.27 -12.05
N ALA A 366 8.51 39.78 -10.98
CA ALA A 366 8.89 38.38 -10.82
C ALA A 366 7.66 37.45 -10.94
N ASP A 367 7.78 36.36 -11.70
CA ASP A 367 6.80 35.27 -11.72
C ASP A 367 6.99 34.41 -10.46
N PRO A 368 6.03 34.32 -9.52
CA PRO A 368 6.20 33.55 -8.28
C PRO A 368 6.28 32.02 -8.48
N VAL A 369 6.15 31.51 -9.72
CA VAL A 369 6.36 30.11 -10.08
C VAL A 369 7.77 29.85 -10.65
N LEU A 370 8.43 30.86 -11.23
CA LEU A 370 9.80 30.78 -11.78
C LEU A 370 10.86 31.52 -10.93
N GLU A 371 10.45 32.53 -10.16
CA GLU A 371 11.30 33.39 -9.35
C GLU A 371 10.87 33.38 -7.88
N HIS A 372 11.85 33.39 -6.97
CA HIS A 372 11.62 33.22 -5.53
C HIS A 372 10.96 34.48 -4.91
N GLU A 373 9.67 34.39 -4.58
CA GLU A 373 8.95 35.44 -3.85
C GLU A 373 9.58 35.71 -2.46
N VAL A 374 10.07 36.93 -2.25
CA VAL A 374 10.83 37.32 -1.04
C VAL A 374 9.88 37.92 -0.01
N THR A 375 9.18 37.05 0.73
CA THR A 375 8.20 37.41 1.76
C THR A 375 8.59 36.95 3.16
N THR A 376 8.10 37.66 4.17
CA THR A 376 8.24 37.42 5.61
C THR A 376 7.07 36.65 6.23
N TYR A 377 6.03 36.35 5.44
CA TYR A 377 4.82 35.70 5.90
C TYR A 377 5.10 34.37 6.64
N PRO A 378 4.40 34.05 7.76
CA PRO A 378 4.67 32.83 8.53
C PRO A 378 4.59 31.55 7.68
N GLY A 379 5.72 30.85 7.57
CA GLY A 379 5.92 29.68 6.69
C GLY A 379 7.01 29.92 5.63
N SER A 380 7.26 31.18 5.27
CA SER A 380 8.27 31.59 4.30
C SER A 380 9.68 31.73 4.91
N ARG A 381 10.70 31.73 4.05
CA ARG A 381 12.11 31.94 4.45
C ARG A 381 12.35 33.44 4.72
N LEU A 382 12.97 33.76 5.86
CA LEU A 382 13.33 35.14 6.20
C LEU A 382 14.12 35.84 5.06
N PRO A 383 13.63 36.98 4.54
CA PRO A 383 14.30 37.76 3.52
C PRO A 383 15.73 38.16 3.87
N HIS A 384 16.63 38.00 2.89
CA HIS A 384 17.99 38.48 2.96
C HIS A 384 18.05 39.99 2.61
N ALA A 385 18.70 40.78 3.46
CA ALA A 385 19.05 42.18 3.22
C ALA A 385 20.43 42.48 3.83
N TRP A 386 21.23 43.32 3.14
CA TRP A 386 22.56 43.74 3.62
C TRP A 386 22.47 44.99 4.51
N LEU A 387 23.09 44.90 5.69
CA LEU A 387 23.12 45.93 6.73
C LEU A 387 24.57 46.31 7.03
N ASN A 388 24.76 47.50 7.62
CA ASN A 388 26.04 47.92 8.20
C ASN A 388 25.81 48.51 9.60
N THR A 389 26.85 49.00 10.25
CA THR A 389 26.74 49.83 11.47
C THR A 389 26.99 51.31 11.14
N LYS A 390 26.64 52.19 12.08
CA LYS A 390 26.72 53.66 11.98
C LYS A 390 28.09 54.23 11.58
N VAL A 391 29.16 53.45 11.70
CA VAL A 391 30.46 53.72 11.07
C VAL A 391 30.69 52.59 10.05
N PRO A 392 30.61 52.85 8.74
CA PRO A 392 30.63 51.79 7.73
C PRO A 392 31.87 50.88 7.84
N GLY A 393 31.61 49.60 8.09
CA GLY A 393 32.61 48.54 8.20
C GLY A 393 32.17 47.27 7.47
N LYS A 394 32.50 46.11 8.05
CA LYS A 394 32.04 44.81 7.54
C LYS A 394 30.51 44.77 7.49
N GLN A 395 29.94 44.37 6.36
CA GLN A 395 28.51 44.17 6.19
C GLN A 395 28.02 42.89 6.90
N PHE A 396 26.76 42.90 7.31
CA PHE A 396 26.05 41.79 7.95
C PHE A 396 24.72 41.57 7.20
N SER A 397 24.28 40.33 7.00
CA SER A 397 22.94 40.08 6.47
C SER A 397 21.91 39.89 7.59
N THR A 398 20.64 40.14 7.29
CA THR A 398 19.50 39.75 8.14
C THR A 398 19.43 38.25 8.44
N ILE A 399 20.07 37.41 7.62
CA ILE A 399 20.18 35.96 7.86
C ILE A 399 21.32 35.68 8.86
N ASP A 400 22.44 36.40 8.82
CA ASP A 400 23.53 36.26 9.81
C ASP A 400 23.06 36.64 11.23
N LEU A 401 22.11 37.58 11.33
CA LEU A 401 21.48 37.99 12.59
C LEU A 401 20.43 36.98 13.11
N ALA A 402 20.01 36.00 12.31
CA ALA A 402 18.88 35.13 12.61
C ALA A 402 19.28 33.64 12.75
N GLY A 403 18.49 32.88 13.52
CA GLY A 403 18.52 31.41 13.46
C GLY A 403 19.76 30.70 14.04
N GLN A 404 20.65 31.38 14.75
CA GLN A 404 21.80 30.76 15.44
C GLN A 404 21.36 29.99 16.71
N GLY A 405 20.53 28.96 16.55
CA GLY A 405 19.98 28.13 17.63
C GLY A 405 19.01 28.83 18.59
N LYS A 406 18.70 30.11 18.37
CA LYS A 406 17.86 30.96 19.21
C LYS A 406 16.72 31.60 18.42
N PHE A 407 15.65 31.97 19.11
CA PHE A 407 14.65 32.87 18.55
C PHE A 407 15.29 34.24 18.27
N CYS A 408 14.95 34.84 17.14
CA CYS A 408 15.40 36.18 16.78
C CYS A 408 14.19 37.06 16.45
N LEU A 409 14.15 38.25 17.05
CA LEU A 409 13.17 39.29 16.77
C LEU A 409 13.84 40.46 16.06
N LEU A 410 13.37 40.73 14.84
CA LEU A 410 13.78 41.91 14.06
C LEU A 410 12.67 42.96 14.10
N THR A 411 13.03 44.21 14.37
CA THR A 411 12.10 45.36 14.41
C THR A 411 12.77 46.61 13.80
N GLY A 412 12.03 47.72 13.68
CA GLY A 412 12.54 48.98 13.13
C GLY A 412 12.48 50.15 14.12
N ILE A 413 12.56 51.36 13.59
CA ILE A 413 12.45 52.63 14.34
C ILE A 413 11.04 52.72 14.96
N GLY A 414 10.95 53.04 16.26
CA GLY A 414 9.68 53.00 16.98
C GLY A 414 9.32 51.61 17.53
N GLY A 415 10.15 50.60 17.28
CA GLY A 415 10.04 49.23 17.78
C GLY A 415 10.54 49.03 19.22
N GLU A 416 10.94 50.08 19.93
CA GLU A 416 11.57 49.99 21.25
C GLU A 416 10.62 49.40 22.31
N ARG A 417 9.30 49.48 22.10
CA ARG A 417 8.30 48.77 22.91
C ARG A 417 8.42 47.25 22.78
N TRP A 418 8.71 46.73 21.59
CA TRP A 418 8.96 45.31 21.38
C TRP A 418 10.28 44.86 21.98
N LYS A 419 11.35 45.66 21.87
CA LYS A 419 12.61 45.41 22.60
C LYS A 419 12.36 45.24 24.10
N ASN A 420 11.71 46.22 24.73
CA ASN A 420 11.41 46.19 26.17
C ASN A 420 10.42 45.11 26.59
N ALA A 421 9.47 44.73 25.74
CA ALA A 421 8.57 43.60 25.98
C ALA A 421 9.29 42.25 25.85
N THR A 422 10.20 42.12 24.89
CA THR A 422 10.91 40.86 24.61
C THR A 422 11.93 40.54 25.70
N VAL A 423 12.63 41.54 26.27
CA VAL A 423 13.48 41.33 27.45
C VAL A 423 12.66 40.75 28.62
N LYS A 424 11.50 41.34 28.92
CA LYS A 424 10.62 40.85 30.00
C LYS A 424 10.03 39.47 29.71
N ALA A 425 9.74 39.15 28.44
CA ALA A 425 9.28 37.82 28.03
C ALA A 425 10.40 36.78 28.14
N ALA A 426 11.61 37.12 27.70
CA ALA A 426 12.82 36.30 27.84
C ALA A 426 13.10 35.96 29.31
N GLU A 427 13.13 36.98 30.18
CA GLU A 427 13.31 36.82 31.64
C GLU A 427 12.21 35.97 32.28
N ALA A 428 10.94 36.21 31.92
CA ALA A 428 9.80 35.50 32.52
C ALA A 428 9.61 34.05 32.01
N MET A 429 10.16 33.72 30.83
CA MET A 429 10.05 32.39 30.21
C MET A 429 11.35 31.58 30.24
N GLY A 430 12.47 32.18 30.67
CA GLY A 430 13.80 31.56 30.60
C GLY A 430 14.30 31.36 29.16
N LEU A 431 13.83 32.19 28.21
CA LEU A 431 14.11 32.03 26.78
C LEU A 431 15.18 33.01 26.30
N ASP A 432 16.19 32.47 25.64
CA ASP A 432 17.25 33.22 25.01
C ASP A 432 16.77 33.77 23.65
N ILE A 433 16.41 35.06 23.59
CA ILE A 433 15.88 35.72 22.38
C ILE A 433 16.81 36.86 21.95
N ASN A 434 17.41 36.72 20.76
CA ASN A 434 18.19 37.79 20.15
C ASN A 434 17.25 38.88 19.61
N VAL A 435 17.51 40.16 19.89
CA VAL A 435 16.64 41.26 19.46
C VAL A 435 17.46 42.38 18.84
N TYR A 436 17.14 42.74 17.60
CA TYR A 436 17.83 43.79 16.84
C TYR A 436 16.84 44.78 16.23
N SER A 437 17.13 46.08 16.35
CA SER A 437 16.43 47.13 15.59
C SER A 437 17.24 47.57 14.37
N ILE A 438 16.57 47.68 13.23
CA ILE A 438 17.18 47.96 11.93
C ILE A 438 16.59 49.27 11.37
N GLY A 439 17.45 50.25 11.11
CA GLY A 439 17.08 51.58 10.62
C GLY A 439 18.14 52.63 10.88
N TRP A 440 17.91 53.86 10.43
CA TRP A 440 18.85 54.97 10.63
C TRP A 440 19.05 55.27 12.12
N GLY A 441 20.30 55.24 12.59
CA GLY A 441 20.66 55.43 13.99
C GLY A 441 20.28 54.30 14.96
N GLN A 442 19.90 53.11 14.45
CA GLN A 442 19.56 51.92 15.23
C GLN A 442 20.79 51.00 15.45
N ASP A 443 20.59 49.78 15.97
CA ASP A 443 21.69 48.81 16.17
C ASP A 443 22.43 48.50 14.85
N TYR A 444 21.64 48.35 13.78
CA TYR A 444 22.10 48.14 12.41
C TYR A 444 21.40 49.11 11.46
N GLU A 445 22.16 49.69 10.55
CA GLU A 445 21.66 50.64 9.55
C GLU A 445 21.45 49.92 8.21
N ASP A 446 20.23 50.05 7.67
CA ASP A 446 19.84 49.55 6.35
C ASP A 446 20.28 50.54 5.26
N VAL A 447 21.60 50.63 5.05
CA VAL A 447 22.27 51.65 4.22
C VAL A 447 21.74 51.71 2.78
N TYR A 448 21.20 50.59 2.27
CA TYR A 448 20.65 50.50 0.90
C TYR A 448 19.12 50.44 0.86
N PHE A 449 18.44 50.57 2.00
CA PHE A 449 16.98 50.45 2.18
C PHE A 449 16.42 49.07 1.73
N ASP A 450 17.26 48.03 1.80
CA ASP A 450 17.01 46.68 1.30
C ASP A 450 16.12 45.88 2.27
N TRP A 451 16.25 46.13 3.58
CA TRP A 451 15.35 45.58 4.61
C TRP A 451 14.01 46.33 4.64
N ALA A 452 14.04 47.66 4.53
CA ALA A 452 12.85 48.51 4.48
C ALA A 452 11.90 48.13 3.33
N ARG A 453 12.45 47.69 2.18
CA ARG A 453 11.70 47.14 1.05
C ARG A 453 11.16 45.72 1.25
N ARG A 454 11.82 44.88 2.04
CA ARG A 454 11.57 43.41 2.12
C ARG A 454 10.91 42.93 3.41
N ARG A 455 10.79 43.78 4.44
CA ARG A 455 10.29 43.37 5.77
C ARG A 455 8.78 43.16 5.87
N GLU A 456 7.99 43.68 4.94
CA GLU A 456 6.49 43.66 4.87
C GLU A 456 5.71 44.17 6.09
N VAL A 457 6.34 44.38 7.24
CA VAL A 457 5.79 45.00 8.44
C VAL A 457 6.10 46.50 8.50
N GLY A 458 5.28 47.26 9.24
CA GLY A 458 5.54 48.68 9.52
C GLY A 458 6.83 48.92 10.31
N GLU A 459 7.25 50.18 10.44
CA GLU A 459 8.52 50.51 11.14
C GLU A 459 8.55 50.05 12.59
N SER A 460 7.43 50.17 13.32
CA SER A 460 7.24 49.64 14.66
C SER A 460 6.69 48.20 14.69
N GLY A 461 6.75 47.48 13.56
CA GLY A 461 6.38 46.06 13.45
C GLY A 461 7.48 45.12 13.96
N LEU A 462 7.16 43.83 14.07
CA LEU A 462 8.09 42.78 14.48
C LEU A 462 7.99 41.56 13.57
N LEU A 463 9.09 40.82 13.45
CA LEU A 463 9.14 39.51 12.82
C LEU A 463 9.80 38.50 13.74
N LEU A 464 9.30 37.26 13.74
CA LEU A 464 9.78 36.13 14.53
C LEU A 464 9.84 34.89 13.62
N HIS A 465 10.98 34.19 13.58
CA HIS A 465 11.25 33.14 12.59
C HIS A 465 11.84 31.86 13.22
N SER A 466 11.49 30.70 12.66
CA SER A 466 11.99 29.38 13.05
C SER A 466 11.93 28.41 11.87
N ARG A 467 12.89 27.48 11.76
CA ARG A 467 12.96 26.44 10.70
C ARG A 467 13.51 25.13 11.28
N THR A 468 12.79 24.02 11.10
CA THR A 468 13.20 22.71 11.64
C THR A 468 12.83 21.58 10.68
N MET A 469 13.80 20.76 10.26
CA MET A 469 13.58 19.53 9.46
C MET A 469 13.22 18.31 10.33
N LEU A 470 13.40 18.46 11.64
CA LEU A 470 13.16 17.48 12.69
C LEU A 470 12.15 18.11 13.66
N TYR A 471 11.04 17.44 13.92
CA TYR A 471 10.00 17.93 14.83
C TYR A 471 9.25 16.78 15.51
N SER A 472 8.60 17.07 16.64
CA SER A 472 7.72 16.12 17.32
C SER A 472 6.27 16.30 16.88
N GLN A 473 5.54 15.18 16.82
CA GLN A 473 4.09 15.14 16.54
C GLN A 473 3.43 14.25 17.58
N GLY A 474 3.17 14.82 18.77
CA GLY A 474 2.85 14.03 19.96
C GLY A 474 4.03 13.13 20.33
N ASN A 475 3.76 11.85 20.62
CA ASN A 475 4.77 10.86 21.01
C ASN A 475 5.63 10.35 19.82
N ARG A 476 5.57 10.98 18.64
CA ARG A 476 6.34 10.62 17.45
C ARG A 476 7.43 11.66 17.16
N LEU A 477 8.63 11.20 16.83
CA LEU A 477 9.66 12.00 16.17
C LEU A 477 9.46 11.89 14.64
N VAL A 478 9.45 13.03 13.95
CA VAL A 478 9.31 13.13 12.50
C VAL A 478 10.53 13.80 11.89
N TYR A 479 11.05 13.21 10.82
CA TYR A 479 11.99 13.82 9.88
C TYR A 479 11.29 14.00 8.54
N ARG A 480 11.45 15.17 7.91
CA ARG A 480 10.88 15.44 6.59
C ARG A 480 11.87 16.20 5.71
N TYR A 481 12.15 15.65 4.54
CA TYR A 481 13.07 16.24 3.56
C TYR A 481 12.69 15.80 2.14
N ASP A 482 12.55 16.79 1.25
CA ASP A 482 12.09 16.57 -0.14
C ASP A 482 10.77 15.75 -0.16
N ALA A 483 10.72 14.64 -0.89
CA ALA A 483 9.57 13.74 -0.92
C ALA A 483 9.48 12.79 0.29
N GLU A 484 10.53 12.62 1.11
CA GLU A 484 10.52 11.66 2.22
C GLU A 484 9.92 12.23 3.50
N GLU A 485 8.99 11.48 4.11
CA GLU A 485 8.57 11.66 5.50
C GLU A 485 8.81 10.39 6.32
N LEU A 486 9.69 10.47 7.31
CA LEU A 486 10.12 9.40 8.21
C LEU A 486 9.48 9.59 9.60
N TRP A 487 8.81 8.56 10.09
CA TRP A 487 8.15 8.51 11.39
C TRP A 487 8.87 7.51 12.31
N ILE A 488 9.22 7.93 13.53
CA ILE A 488 9.69 7.05 14.61
C ILE A 488 8.81 7.29 15.84
N GLU A 489 8.13 6.24 16.31
CA GLU A 489 7.17 6.29 17.41
C GLU A 489 7.31 5.06 18.35
N PRO A 490 7.04 5.19 19.65
CA PRO A 490 7.08 4.07 20.58
C PRO A 490 5.94 3.10 20.29
N TRP A 491 6.25 1.80 20.28
CA TRP A 491 5.27 0.74 20.02
C TRP A 491 5.39 -0.33 21.12
N GLY A 492 4.82 -0.02 22.28
CA GLY A 492 4.99 -0.79 23.52
C GLY A 492 6.29 -0.45 24.27
N PRO A 493 6.53 -1.06 25.44
CA PRO A 493 7.73 -0.80 26.24
C PRO A 493 9.01 -1.20 25.49
N ASN A 494 10.04 -0.35 25.55
CA ASN A 494 11.38 -0.64 25.04
C ASN A 494 11.46 -1.00 23.54
N ALA A 495 10.50 -0.54 22.74
CA ALA A 495 10.39 -0.82 21.30
C ALA A 495 10.00 0.42 20.49
N LEU A 496 10.48 0.52 19.24
CA LEU A 496 10.18 1.62 18.32
C LEU A 496 9.61 1.08 17.02
N ARG A 497 8.52 1.68 16.54
CA ARG A 497 8.01 1.49 15.17
C ARG A 497 8.61 2.58 14.29
N ILE A 498 9.36 2.17 13.28
CA ILE A 498 9.95 3.05 12.27
C ILE A 498 9.17 2.86 10.96
N ARG A 499 8.81 3.96 10.30
CA ARG A 499 8.13 3.98 9.01
C ARG A 499 8.73 5.09 8.14
N SER A 500 8.82 4.87 6.83
CA SER A 500 9.15 5.91 5.85
C SER A 500 8.22 5.78 4.66
N THR A 501 7.95 6.90 3.98
CA THR A 501 7.30 6.94 2.67
C THR A 501 7.92 8.06 1.82
N LYS A 502 7.98 7.86 0.50
CA LYS A 502 8.19 8.93 -0.50
C LYS A 502 6.88 9.28 -1.25
N GLU A 503 5.75 8.71 -0.84
CA GLU A 503 4.40 9.07 -1.32
C GLU A 503 3.88 10.34 -0.62
N SER A 504 2.96 11.06 -1.28
CA SER A 504 2.35 12.31 -0.78
C SER A 504 1.68 12.23 0.61
N GLN A 505 1.32 11.02 1.05
CA GLN A 505 0.87 10.68 2.40
C GLN A 505 1.18 9.21 2.69
N TYR A 506 1.07 8.78 3.95
CA TYR A 506 1.19 7.38 4.30
C TYR A 506 0.03 6.54 3.70
N PRO A 507 0.32 5.46 2.93
CA PRO A 507 -0.70 4.54 2.46
C PRO A 507 -1.30 3.76 3.65
N ASN A 508 -2.48 4.19 4.10
CA ASN A 508 -3.15 3.73 5.32
C ASN A 508 -2.26 3.81 6.60
N PRO A 509 -2.23 4.95 7.31
CA PRO A 509 -1.42 5.09 8.53
C PRO A 509 -1.85 4.16 9.68
N ASP A 510 -3.04 3.56 9.60
CA ASP A 510 -3.58 2.62 10.58
C ASP A 510 -3.33 1.14 10.21
N GLU A 511 -2.74 0.83 9.04
CA GLU A 511 -2.34 -0.54 8.69
C GLU A 511 -1.28 -1.04 9.67
N LEU A 512 -1.48 -2.26 10.21
CA LEU A 512 -0.61 -2.86 11.22
C LEU A 512 0.09 -4.13 10.73
N TRP A 513 -0.45 -4.81 9.72
CA TRP A 513 -0.02 -6.16 9.31
C TRP A 513 0.06 -7.16 10.47
N ALA A 514 1.27 -7.51 10.94
CA ALA A 514 1.47 -8.47 12.04
C ALA A 514 1.31 -7.83 13.43
N LEU A 515 1.55 -6.51 13.54
CA LEU A 515 1.49 -5.76 14.80
C LEU A 515 0.06 -5.66 15.35
N GLN A 516 -0.04 -5.44 16.66
CA GLN A 516 -1.29 -5.17 17.35
C GLN A 516 -1.41 -3.69 17.79
N HIS A 517 -2.64 -3.23 18.02
CA HIS A 517 -2.89 -1.98 18.74
C HIS A 517 -2.53 -2.19 20.22
N ILE A 518 -1.47 -1.54 20.66
CA ILE A 518 -0.98 -1.58 22.05
C ILE A 518 -0.88 -0.17 22.60
N LYS A 519 -0.98 -0.02 23.92
CA LYS A 519 -0.89 1.29 24.56
C LYS A 519 0.49 1.89 24.30
N SER A 520 0.52 3.05 23.64
CA SER A 520 1.74 3.84 23.45
C SER A 520 2.33 4.25 24.81
N SER A 521 3.64 4.15 24.94
CA SER A 521 4.39 4.73 26.06
C SER A 521 4.73 6.19 25.76
N ASP A 522 5.03 6.97 26.80
CA ASP A 522 5.45 8.35 26.67
C ASP A 522 6.98 8.42 26.52
N PRO A 523 7.51 8.83 25.34
CA PRO A 523 8.93 8.82 25.07
C PRO A 523 9.56 10.17 25.39
N ILE A 524 10.87 10.17 25.66
CA ILE A 524 11.65 11.40 25.75
C ILE A 524 12.12 11.74 24.33
N ILE A 525 11.61 12.84 23.76
CA ILE A 525 12.04 13.37 22.46
C ILE A 525 12.87 14.64 22.70
N ASN A 526 14.12 14.64 22.22
CA ASN A 526 15.00 15.81 22.23
C ASN A 526 15.32 16.20 20.79
N ILE A 527 15.28 17.49 20.45
CA ILE A 527 15.53 18.00 19.09
C ILE A 527 16.60 19.09 19.16
N GLU A 528 17.68 18.91 18.41
CA GLU A 528 18.79 19.84 18.28
C GLU A 528 18.90 20.29 16.81
N GLU A 529 19.83 21.22 16.51
CA GLU A 529 20.00 21.78 15.15
C GLU A 529 20.38 20.71 14.10
N LYS A 530 21.11 19.66 14.51
CA LYS A 530 21.77 18.69 13.61
C LYS A 530 21.34 17.24 13.83
N GLU A 531 20.71 16.93 14.96
CA GLU A 531 20.19 15.61 15.30
C GLU A 531 18.91 15.78 16.12
N ALA A 532 17.98 14.83 16.03
CA ALA A 532 16.94 14.64 17.02
C ALA A 532 16.97 13.19 17.52
N SER A 533 16.49 12.98 18.74
CA SER A 533 16.48 11.67 19.39
C SER A 533 15.14 11.37 20.04
N ILE A 534 14.79 10.09 20.06
CA ILE A 534 13.60 9.56 20.72
C ILE A 534 14.00 8.36 21.58
N THR A 535 13.69 8.42 22.87
CA THR A 535 14.02 7.38 23.85
C THR A 535 12.74 6.80 24.45
N ASN A 536 12.59 5.48 24.35
CA ASN A 536 11.48 4.73 24.94
C ASN A 536 12.06 3.66 25.88
N GLY A 537 12.22 3.99 27.16
CA GLY A 537 12.83 3.09 28.14
C GLY A 537 14.26 2.69 27.75
N SER A 538 14.50 1.39 27.50
CA SER A 538 15.83 0.84 27.22
C SER A 538 16.34 1.04 25.78
N ILE A 539 15.56 1.65 24.89
CA ILE A 539 15.95 1.91 23.49
C ILE A 539 15.92 3.40 23.18
N ARG A 540 16.98 3.91 22.54
CA ARG A 540 17.06 5.26 21.97
C ARG A 540 17.31 5.15 20.47
N SER A 541 16.60 5.92 19.67
CA SER A 541 16.99 6.18 18.28
C SER A 541 17.39 7.65 18.11
N THR A 542 18.31 7.90 17.19
CA THR A 542 18.65 9.24 16.71
C THR A 542 18.47 9.34 15.20
N VAL A 543 18.16 10.55 14.73
CA VAL A 543 17.95 10.90 13.32
C VAL A 543 18.71 12.18 13.04
N THR A 544 19.69 12.15 12.13
CA THR A 544 20.43 13.35 11.75
C THR A 544 19.57 14.31 10.93
N SER A 545 20.01 15.57 10.78
CA SER A 545 19.40 16.55 9.87
C SER A 545 19.51 16.18 8.38
N ARG A 546 20.14 15.03 8.06
CA ARG A 546 20.16 14.37 6.75
C ARG A 546 19.39 13.04 6.73
N GLY A 547 18.62 12.75 7.78
CA GLY A 547 17.70 11.62 7.82
C GLY A 547 18.34 10.26 8.06
N LYS A 548 19.61 10.19 8.46
CA LYS A 548 20.25 8.92 8.81
C LYS A 548 19.82 8.49 10.21
N VAL A 549 19.33 7.26 10.33
CA VAL A 549 18.85 6.68 11.59
C VAL A 549 19.92 5.79 12.24
N ILE A 550 20.10 5.98 13.54
CA ILE A 550 20.90 5.10 14.41
C ILE A 550 20.04 4.69 15.61
N ILE A 551 20.26 3.48 16.13
CA ILE A 551 19.53 2.89 17.26
C ILE A 551 20.54 2.39 18.30
N TYR A 552 20.26 2.65 19.57
CA TYR A 552 21.14 2.40 20.71
C TYR A 552 20.37 1.73 21.87
N ASN A 553 21.06 0.95 22.71
CA ASN A 553 20.54 0.57 24.02
C ASN A 553 20.75 1.71 25.06
N SER A 554 20.25 1.52 26.27
CA SER A 554 20.40 2.46 27.40
C SER A 554 21.85 2.73 27.82
N GLN A 555 22.80 1.87 27.45
CA GLN A 555 24.23 2.02 27.72
C GLN A 555 24.96 2.85 26.63
N GLY A 556 24.24 3.28 25.59
CA GLY A 556 24.84 3.99 24.44
C GLY A 556 25.54 3.07 23.43
N LYS A 557 25.39 1.74 23.54
CA LYS A 557 25.87 0.81 22.51
C LYS A 557 24.94 0.91 21.30
N ILE A 558 25.50 1.21 20.12
CA ILE A 558 24.79 1.09 18.83
C ILE A 558 24.28 -0.34 18.72
N LEU A 559 22.97 -0.50 18.53
CA LEU A 559 22.30 -1.75 18.20
C LEU A 559 22.20 -1.92 16.68
N LEU A 560 21.77 -0.86 15.98
CA LEU A 560 21.54 -0.86 14.55
C LEU A 560 21.87 0.53 13.98
N GLU A 561 22.40 0.58 12.77
CA GLU A 561 22.73 1.83 12.06
C GLU A 561 22.39 1.63 10.58
N GLU A 562 21.85 2.66 9.95
CA GLU A 562 21.59 2.66 8.51
C GLU A 562 22.87 2.69 7.66
N TYR A 563 22.92 1.83 6.64
CA TYR A 563 23.98 1.82 5.64
C TYR A 563 23.70 2.92 4.61
N ALA A 564 24.21 4.12 4.89
CA ALA A 564 24.25 5.23 3.95
C ALA A 564 25.66 5.34 3.33
N ARG A 565 25.75 5.48 2.00
CA ARG A 565 27.03 5.68 1.27
C ARG A 565 26.86 6.71 0.16
N HIS A 566 26.49 7.92 0.57
CA HIS A 566 26.20 9.07 -0.29
C HIS A 566 26.89 10.35 0.24
N ARG A 567 26.84 11.45 -0.52
CA ARG A 567 27.44 12.74 -0.16
C ARG A 567 26.47 13.78 0.42
N LEU A 568 25.26 13.37 0.83
CA LEU A 568 24.25 14.27 1.43
C LEU A 568 24.69 14.79 2.82
N ASP A 569 25.44 13.97 3.55
CA ASP A 569 26.19 14.35 4.73
C ASP A 569 27.69 14.19 4.43
N ILE A 570 28.41 15.31 4.38
CA ILE A 570 29.87 15.33 4.18
C ILE A 570 30.67 15.22 5.49
N SER A 571 29.98 15.20 6.63
CA SER A 571 30.56 15.04 7.96
C SER A 571 30.42 13.62 8.53
N ASP A 572 29.55 12.78 7.95
CA ASP A 572 29.54 11.34 8.22
C ASP A 572 30.89 10.72 7.79
N PRO A 573 31.65 10.05 8.68
CA PRO A 573 32.91 9.40 8.33
C PRO A 573 32.77 8.25 7.31
N LYS A 574 31.55 7.85 6.98
CA LYS A 574 31.20 6.85 5.96
C LYS A 574 30.65 7.47 4.66
N CYS A 575 30.69 8.80 4.53
CA CYS A 575 30.40 9.54 3.31
C CYS A 575 31.13 8.93 2.10
N SER A 576 30.42 8.74 0.99
CA SER A 576 30.98 8.06 -0.19
C SER A 576 30.32 8.52 -1.49
N ALA A 577 31.07 8.44 -2.59
CA ALA A 577 30.64 8.81 -3.93
C ALA A 577 29.78 7.74 -4.63
N ILE A 578 29.66 6.52 -4.09
CA ILE A 578 28.88 5.43 -4.70
C ILE A 578 27.35 5.64 -4.64
N ASN A 579 26.91 6.63 -3.87
CA ASN A 579 25.55 7.16 -3.81
C ASN A 579 24.43 6.13 -3.51
N ILE A 580 24.66 5.26 -2.53
CA ILE A 580 23.67 4.29 -2.05
C ILE A 580 22.87 4.89 -0.88
N GLU A 581 21.53 4.91 -1.02
CA GLU A 581 20.57 5.22 0.04
C GLU A 581 20.40 4.03 1.00
N ALA A 582 20.17 4.30 2.29
CA ALA A 582 19.80 3.29 3.27
C ALA A 582 18.34 2.81 3.11
N ARG A 583 17.46 3.71 2.66
CA ARG A 583 16.03 3.51 2.43
C ARG A 583 15.72 3.77 0.95
N GLU A 584 16.12 2.85 0.08
CA GLU A 584 15.95 3.02 -1.36
C GLU A 584 14.52 2.65 -1.78
N PHE A 585 13.76 3.65 -2.21
CA PHE A 585 12.45 3.49 -2.85
C PHE A 585 12.64 3.55 -4.37
N LYS A 586 12.81 2.40 -5.01
CA LYS A 586 12.94 2.33 -6.47
C LYS A 586 11.54 2.20 -7.11
N PRO A 587 11.08 3.16 -7.94
CA PRO A 587 9.74 3.10 -8.52
C PRO A 587 9.65 1.96 -9.55
N ASN A 588 8.50 1.28 -9.59
CA ASN A 588 8.21 0.30 -10.63
C ASN A 588 7.76 1.00 -11.93
N PRO A 589 8.19 0.54 -13.12
CA PRO A 589 7.73 1.09 -14.40
C PRO A 589 6.21 1.03 -14.56
N GLY A 590 5.63 2.02 -15.25
CA GLY A 590 4.19 2.06 -15.56
C GLY A 590 3.34 2.93 -14.62
N GLY A 591 3.94 3.67 -13.68
CA GLY A 591 3.24 4.72 -12.91
C GLY A 591 2.39 4.23 -11.73
N SER A 592 2.62 3.00 -11.25
CA SER A 592 2.01 2.53 -10.00
C SER A 592 2.68 3.15 -8.77
N SER A 593 1.91 3.47 -7.73
CA SER A 593 2.38 3.85 -6.37
C SER A 593 2.95 2.67 -5.58
N ILE A 594 3.73 1.81 -6.25
CA ILE A 594 4.32 0.60 -5.71
C ILE A 594 5.81 0.65 -6.02
N HIS A 595 6.62 0.60 -4.96
CA HIS A 595 8.07 0.69 -5.03
C HIS A 595 8.71 -0.68 -4.76
N HIS A 596 9.80 -0.99 -5.46
CA HIS A 596 10.77 -1.96 -4.98
C HIS A 596 11.59 -1.29 -3.86
N LEU A 597 11.34 -1.71 -2.62
CA LEU A 597 11.99 -1.16 -1.42
C LEU A 597 13.23 -1.99 -1.06
N THR A 598 14.38 -1.33 -0.90
CA THR A 598 15.55 -1.94 -0.24
C THR A 598 15.91 -1.16 1.02
N MET A 599 15.84 -1.85 2.17
CA MET A 599 16.33 -1.36 3.46
C MET A 599 17.75 -1.87 3.71
N ARG A 600 18.69 -1.00 4.11
CA ARG A 600 20.10 -1.38 4.32
C ARG A 600 20.60 -0.96 5.70
N PHE A 601 21.15 -1.92 6.42
CA PHE A 601 21.77 -1.73 7.74
C PHE A 601 23.25 -2.11 7.72
N GLU A 602 24.00 -1.52 8.64
CA GLU A 602 25.45 -1.68 8.72
C GLU A 602 25.90 -3.02 9.30
N SER A 603 26.96 -3.55 8.70
CA SER A 603 27.65 -4.75 9.15
C SER A 603 28.65 -4.40 10.28
N GLN A 604 28.12 -3.94 11.43
CA GLN A 604 28.86 -3.26 12.52
C GLN A 604 30.15 -3.93 13.02
N GLU A 605 30.19 -5.26 13.04
CA GLU A 605 31.13 -6.09 13.83
C GLU A 605 31.23 -7.48 13.16
N LYS A 606 32.11 -8.40 13.60
CA LYS A 606 32.44 -9.60 12.78
C LYS A 606 31.86 -10.96 13.20
N THR A 607 31.23 -11.08 14.36
CA THR A 607 30.90 -12.38 14.98
C THR A 607 29.50 -12.48 15.58
N GLU A 608 28.53 -11.76 15.02
CA GLU A 608 27.12 -11.85 15.42
C GLU A 608 26.50 -13.09 14.87
N LYS A 609 25.54 -13.55 15.65
CA LYS A 609 24.70 -14.68 15.37
C LYS A 609 23.27 -14.16 15.20
N ILE A 610 22.65 -14.39 14.04
CA ILE A 610 21.23 -14.04 13.82
C ILE A 610 20.41 -15.31 13.86
N PHE A 611 19.26 -15.24 14.53
CA PHE A 611 18.32 -16.34 14.71
C PHE A 611 16.90 -15.85 14.42
N GLY A 612 15.94 -16.75 14.29
CA GLY A 612 14.57 -16.42 13.90
C GLY A 612 14.37 -16.55 12.39
N MET A 613 13.74 -15.58 11.75
CA MET A 613 13.36 -15.55 10.34
C MET A 613 12.38 -16.65 9.86
N GLY A 614 12.15 -17.71 10.65
CA GLY A 614 11.16 -18.76 10.41
C GLY A 614 11.80 -20.10 10.06
N GLN A 615 11.25 -20.77 9.05
CA GLN A 615 11.57 -22.14 8.64
C GLN A 615 12.26 -22.14 7.28
N TYR A 616 13.52 -22.59 7.25
CA TYR A 616 14.32 -22.76 6.05
C TYR A 616 15.05 -24.10 6.08
N GLN A 617 15.12 -24.80 4.95
CA GLN A 617 15.65 -26.17 4.85
C GLN A 617 17.19 -26.22 4.79
N GLN A 618 17.83 -25.80 5.89
CA GLN A 618 19.29 -25.66 6.00
C GLN A 618 19.81 -26.07 7.39
N PRO A 619 21.08 -26.48 7.51
CA PRO A 619 21.63 -27.00 8.76
C PRO A 619 22.09 -25.92 9.74
N TYR A 620 21.97 -24.63 9.39
CA TYR A 620 22.50 -23.51 10.16
C TYR A 620 21.46 -22.99 11.15
N LEU A 621 21.83 -22.93 12.43
CA LEU A 621 21.06 -22.20 13.44
C LEU A 621 21.33 -20.71 13.29
N ASP A 622 22.61 -20.38 13.23
CA ASP A 622 23.11 -19.03 12.97
C ASP A 622 22.99 -18.66 11.49
N LEU A 623 22.09 -17.72 11.21
CA LEU A 623 21.76 -17.23 9.87
C LEU A 623 22.78 -16.22 9.32
N LYS A 624 23.91 -15.97 10.00
CA LYS A 624 24.83 -14.89 9.62
C LYS A 624 25.65 -15.19 8.37
N GLY A 625 25.64 -14.23 7.45
CA GLY A 625 26.23 -14.35 6.12
C GLY A 625 25.37 -15.15 5.14
N LEU A 626 24.21 -15.64 5.56
CA LEU A 626 23.23 -16.28 4.69
C LEU A 626 22.34 -15.25 3.98
N ASP A 627 21.58 -15.77 3.04
CA ASP A 627 20.69 -15.07 2.15
C ASP A 627 19.37 -15.84 2.11
N LEU A 628 18.28 -15.19 2.53
CA LEU A 628 17.00 -15.83 2.77
C LEU A 628 15.93 -15.24 1.84
N GLU A 629 15.21 -16.09 1.14
CA GLU A 629 14.02 -15.70 0.38
C GLU A 629 12.89 -15.33 1.35
N LEU A 630 12.26 -14.18 1.14
CA LEU A 630 11.06 -13.76 1.89
C LEU A 630 9.81 -14.17 1.10
N ALA A 631 9.65 -15.49 0.94
CA ALA A 631 8.53 -16.12 0.25
C ALA A 631 8.18 -17.46 0.90
N HIS A 632 6.97 -17.95 0.63
CA HIS A 632 6.48 -19.24 1.09
C HIS A 632 6.58 -20.29 -0.02
N ARG A 633 7.02 -21.49 0.35
CA ARG A 633 7.14 -22.69 -0.51
C ARG A 633 6.91 -23.92 0.37
N ASN A 634 6.50 -25.06 -0.18
CA ASN A 634 6.40 -26.26 0.64
C ASN A 634 7.73 -26.52 1.36
N SER A 635 7.65 -26.80 2.66
CA SER A 635 8.75 -26.86 3.64
C SER A 635 9.47 -25.55 4.03
N GLN A 636 9.08 -24.38 3.49
CA GLN A 636 9.64 -23.05 3.80
C GLN A 636 8.56 -22.05 4.28
N ALA A 637 8.76 -21.46 5.46
CA ALA A 637 7.86 -20.46 6.03
C ALA A 637 8.65 -19.23 6.49
N SER A 638 8.52 -18.11 5.77
CA SER A 638 9.19 -16.87 6.14
C SER A 638 8.43 -16.16 7.27
N VAL A 639 9.02 -16.11 8.46
CA VAL A 639 8.47 -15.39 9.63
C VAL A 639 9.51 -14.34 10.03
N PRO A 640 9.51 -13.15 9.40
CA PRO A 640 10.68 -12.28 9.30
C PRO A 640 10.94 -11.41 10.54
N PHE A 641 10.96 -12.06 11.70
CA PHE A 641 11.50 -11.54 12.95
C PHE A 641 12.89 -12.16 13.18
N ALA A 642 13.92 -11.32 13.15
CA ALA A 642 15.28 -11.71 13.49
C ALA A 642 15.60 -11.32 14.94
N LEU A 643 15.97 -12.30 15.76
CA LEU A 643 16.68 -12.06 17.01
C LEU A 643 18.17 -11.95 16.68
N SER A 644 18.74 -10.80 16.98
CA SER A 644 20.17 -10.60 16.88
C SER A 644 20.83 -10.91 18.22
N SER A 645 22.00 -11.55 18.18
CA SER A 645 22.83 -11.72 19.38
C SER A 645 23.21 -10.38 20.03
N ARG A 646 23.04 -9.23 19.35
CA ARG A 646 23.24 -7.84 19.81
C ARG A 646 22.23 -7.28 20.82
N GLY A 647 21.29 -8.08 21.32
CA GLY A 647 20.31 -7.61 22.30
C GLY A 647 19.11 -6.89 21.68
N TYR A 648 18.92 -6.96 20.36
CA TYR A 648 17.72 -6.45 19.67
C TYR A 648 17.01 -7.56 18.91
N GLY A 649 15.68 -7.42 18.81
CA GLY A 649 14.87 -8.09 17.80
C GLY A 649 14.45 -7.08 16.73
N ILE A 650 14.36 -7.52 15.47
CA ILE A 650 13.83 -6.71 14.36
C ILE A 650 12.77 -7.50 13.60
N LEU A 651 11.57 -6.95 13.51
CA LEU A 651 10.49 -7.44 12.65
C LEU A 651 10.48 -6.64 11.35
N TRP A 652 10.67 -7.30 10.21
CA TRP A 652 10.33 -6.73 8.91
C TRP A 652 8.81 -6.83 8.70
N ASN A 653 8.08 -5.84 9.21
CA ASN A 653 6.60 -5.82 9.18
C ASN A 653 6.05 -5.40 7.80
N ASN A 654 6.45 -6.11 6.77
CA ASN A 654 6.02 -5.94 5.38
C ASN A 654 5.88 -7.33 4.72
N PRO A 655 4.68 -7.71 4.24
CA PRO A 655 4.42 -9.03 3.67
C PRO A 655 4.80 -9.19 2.19
N SER A 656 5.46 -8.21 1.58
CA SER A 656 5.92 -8.30 0.19
C SER A 656 6.88 -9.47 -0.02
N ILE A 657 6.85 -10.07 -1.21
CA ILE A 657 7.85 -11.06 -1.65
C ILE A 657 9.20 -10.36 -1.81
N GLY A 658 10.27 -10.96 -1.29
CA GLY A 658 11.57 -10.29 -1.23
C GLY A 658 12.72 -11.19 -0.80
N ARG A 659 13.75 -10.58 -0.21
CA ARG A 659 15.03 -11.22 0.12
C ARG A 659 15.71 -10.53 1.31
N ALA A 660 16.32 -11.29 2.20
CA ALA A 660 17.06 -10.78 3.36
C ALA A 660 18.51 -11.30 3.37
N VAL A 661 19.48 -10.38 3.20
CA VAL A 661 20.92 -10.68 3.17
C VAL A 661 21.56 -10.27 4.51
N LEU A 662 22.14 -11.22 5.25
CA LEU A 662 22.42 -11.06 6.69
C LEU A 662 23.91 -10.84 7.05
N GLY A 663 24.50 -9.70 6.63
CA GLY A 663 25.89 -9.31 6.92
C GLY A 663 26.26 -9.17 8.42
N ARG A 664 27.51 -9.49 8.80
CA ARG A 664 28.07 -9.70 10.18
C ARG A 664 28.03 -8.47 11.14
N ILE A 665 27.82 -8.66 12.47
CA ILE A 665 27.63 -7.65 13.58
C ILE A 665 28.24 -8.24 14.94
N LEU A 666 27.99 -7.78 16.22
CA LEU A 666 27.81 -8.52 17.56
C LEU A 666 27.72 -7.59 18.82
N SER A 667 27.34 -7.92 20.08
CA SER A 667 26.45 -8.87 20.79
C SER A 667 25.99 -8.19 22.13
N GLY A 668 24.88 -8.59 22.79
CA GLY A 668 24.52 -8.32 24.20
C GLY A 668 23.14 -7.66 24.51
N ASP A 669 22.23 -8.37 25.21
CA ASP A 669 21.62 -7.93 26.50
C ASP A 669 20.71 -9.05 27.12
N SER A 670 19.61 -9.52 26.49
CA SER A 670 18.93 -10.79 26.90
C SER A 670 17.99 -11.40 25.82
N PRO A 671 18.12 -12.68 25.44
CA PRO A 671 17.29 -13.31 24.40
C PRO A 671 15.82 -13.53 24.78
N ALA A 672 15.56 -13.94 26.03
CA ALA A 672 14.20 -14.26 26.47
C ALA A 672 13.30 -13.01 26.43
N GLU A 673 13.81 -11.88 26.92
CA GLU A 673 13.07 -10.61 26.93
C GLU A 673 12.77 -10.11 25.51
N ILE A 674 13.67 -10.33 24.55
CA ILE A 674 13.45 -9.97 23.13
C ILE A 674 12.27 -10.74 22.54
N VAL A 675 12.17 -12.04 22.79
CA VAL A 675 11.06 -12.88 22.33
C VAL A 675 9.76 -12.51 23.05
N HIS A 676 9.80 -12.26 24.36
CA HIS A 676 8.62 -11.81 25.13
C HIS A 676 8.11 -10.45 24.64
N ARG A 677 9.00 -9.49 24.36
CA ARG A 677 8.64 -8.19 23.75
C ARG A 677 8.03 -8.36 22.35
N TYR A 678 8.56 -9.26 21.53
CA TYR A 678 8.01 -9.54 20.19
C TYR A 678 6.61 -10.18 20.24
N ALA A 679 6.41 -11.17 21.12
CA ALA A 679 5.10 -11.76 21.37
C ALA A 679 4.11 -10.70 21.91
N GLY A 680 4.57 -9.81 22.79
CA GLY A 680 3.78 -8.69 23.31
C GLY A 680 3.33 -7.63 22.28
N VAL A 681 3.92 -7.60 21.07
CA VAL A 681 3.51 -6.68 19.99
C VAL A 681 2.86 -7.35 18.78
N THR A 682 2.97 -8.68 18.64
CA THR A 682 2.35 -9.47 17.53
C THR A 682 1.26 -10.44 17.98
N GLY A 683 1.34 -10.95 19.21
CA GLY A 683 0.43 -11.90 19.86
C GLY A 683 1.17 -13.12 20.43
N THR A 684 0.62 -13.74 21.47
CA THR A 684 1.02 -15.08 21.94
C THR A 684 0.14 -16.17 21.32
N VAL A 685 0.46 -17.45 21.54
CA VAL A 685 -0.46 -18.56 21.25
C VAL A 685 -1.62 -18.59 22.26
N PRO A 686 -2.81 -19.11 21.90
CA PRO A 686 -3.79 -19.56 22.89
C PRO A 686 -3.21 -20.72 23.74
N MET A 687 -3.89 -21.14 24.80
CA MET A 687 -3.45 -22.31 25.57
C MET A 687 -3.66 -23.60 24.75
N MET A 688 -2.66 -24.49 24.76
CA MET A 688 -2.73 -25.78 24.05
C MET A 688 -3.80 -26.69 24.70
N PRO A 689 -4.71 -27.31 23.93
CA PRO A 689 -5.66 -28.28 24.47
C PRO A 689 -4.95 -29.58 24.88
N GLU A 690 -5.55 -30.36 25.80
CA GLU A 690 -4.92 -31.56 26.37
C GLU A 690 -4.51 -32.61 25.31
N TYR A 691 -5.31 -32.78 24.25
CA TYR A 691 -4.99 -33.69 23.15
C TYR A 691 -3.80 -33.23 22.30
N GLY A 692 -3.35 -31.99 22.43
CA GLY A 692 -2.11 -31.48 21.84
C GLY A 692 -0.84 -31.86 22.61
N LEU A 693 -0.97 -32.48 23.79
CA LEU A 693 0.17 -32.80 24.65
C LEU A 693 0.72 -34.22 24.42
N GLY A 694 -0.14 -35.21 24.12
CA GLY A 694 0.23 -36.61 23.92
C GLY A 694 0.79 -36.93 22.52
N PHE A 695 0.48 -38.13 22.03
CA PHE A 695 0.92 -38.67 20.73
C PHE A 695 -0.15 -38.53 19.64
N TRP A 696 0.26 -38.07 18.45
CA TRP A 696 -0.60 -37.91 17.27
C TRP A 696 -0.22 -38.92 16.18
N GLN A 697 -1.18 -39.73 15.70
CA GLN A 697 -0.98 -40.72 14.64
C GLN A 697 -1.51 -40.25 13.28
N CYS A 698 -0.63 -40.24 12.28
CA CYS A 698 -0.96 -40.00 10.87
C CYS A 698 -0.08 -40.87 9.96
N LYS A 699 -0.49 -40.98 8.70
CA LYS A 699 0.29 -41.45 7.55
C LYS A 699 -0.30 -40.83 6.29
N LEU A 700 0.42 -40.85 5.17
CA LEU A 700 -0.18 -40.70 3.86
C LEU A 700 -0.52 -42.09 3.31
N ARG A 701 -1.78 -42.53 3.26
CA ARG A 701 -2.99 -41.97 3.88
C ARG A 701 -3.90 -43.10 4.37
N TYR A 702 -4.73 -42.86 5.39
CA TYR A 702 -5.84 -43.79 5.67
C TYR A 702 -6.91 -43.58 4.59
N GLN A 703 -7.18 -44.63 3.80
CA GLN A 703 -7.99 -44.54 2.59
C GLN A 703 -9.49 -44.68 2.89
N THR A 704 -9.86 -45.32 4.01
CA THR A 704 -11.25 -45.58 4.40
C THR A 704 -11.49 -45.45 5.91
N GLN A 705 -12.76 -45.29 6.27
CA GLN A 705 -13.25 -45.29 7.64
C GLN A 705 -12.87 -46.56 8.42
N ASP A 706 -13.01 -47.74 7.81
CA ASP A 706 -12.68 -49.01 8.46
C ASP A 706 -11.17 -49.21 8.67
N GLU A 707 -10.33 -48.70 7.76
CA GLU A 707 -8.88 -48.70 7.95
C GLU A 707 -8.50 -47.84 9.17
N LEU A 708 -8.98 -46.60 9.23
CA LEU A 708 -8.67 -45.68 10.33
C LEU A 708 -9.18 -46.21 11.68
N LEU A 709 -10.42 -46.69 11.74
CA LEU A 709 -10.96 -47.29 12.96
C LEU A 709 -10.21 -48.56 13.34
N GLY A 710 -9.77 -49.37 12.36
CA GLY A 710 -8.87 -50.51 12.59
C GLY A 710 -7.58 -50.11 13.30
N ILE A 711 -6.90 -49.05 12.84
CA ILE A 711 -5.67 -48.54 13.47
C ILE A 711 -5.95 -47.96 14.87
N ALA A 712 -7.02 -47.16 15.03
CA ALA A 712 -7.40 -46.59 16.32
C ALA A 712 -7.69 -47.68 17.39
N ARG A 713 -8.44 -48.72 17.00
CA ARG A 713 -8.72 -49.91 17.83
C ARG A 713 -7.43 -50.66 18.16
N GLU A 714 -6.51 -50.81 17.22
CA GLU A 714 -5.23 -51.51 17.42
C GLU A 714 -4.29 -50.78 18.39
N TYR A 715 -4.24 -49.44 18.36
CA TYR A 715 -3.53 -48.64 19.38
C TYR A 715 -4.08 -48.92 20.80
N LYS A 716 -5.41 -48.90 20.98
CA LYS A 716 -6.03 -49.18 22.29
C LYS A 716 -5.87 -50.66 22.69
N ARG A 717 -5.94 -51.61 21.76
CA ARG A 717 -5.70 -53.05 22.01
C ARG A 717 -4.26 -53.35 22.44
N ARG A 718 -3.28 -52.56 22.00
CA ARG A 718 -1.85 -52.69 22.37
C ARG A 718 -1.47 -51.94 23.65
N ASP A 719 -2.43 -51.26 24.29
CA ASP A 719 -2.19 -50.36 25.42
C ASP A 719 -1.11 -49.32 25.09
N LEU A 720 -1.38 -48.51 24.05
CA LEU A 720 -0.49 -47.47 23.56
C LEU A 720 -1.15 -46.09 23.71
N PRO A 721 -0.42 -45.07 24.22
CA PRO A 721 -0.90 -43.68 24.22
C PRO A 721 -1.23 -43.19 22.80
N ILE A 722 -2.43 -42.62 22.64
CA ILE A 722 -2.85 -41.91 21.43
C ILE A 722 -3.96 -40.94 21.85
N ASP A 723 -3.71 -39.65 21.58
CA ASP A 723 -4.63 -38.54 21.86
C ASP A 723 -5.41 -38.14 20.62
N LEU A 724 -4.78 -38.26 19.45
CA LEU A 724 -5.30 -37.75 18.19
C LEU A 724 -4.93 -38.67 17.02
N ILE A 725 -5.89 -38.89 16.13
CA ILE A 725 -5.69 -39.57 14.84
C ILE A 725 -6.16 -38.66 13.71
N VAL A 726 -5.60 -38.86 12.51
CA VAL A 726 -5.71 -37.91 11.40
C VAL A 726 -6.27 -38.58 10.14
N ILE A 727 -7.20 -37.92 9.47
CA ILE A 727 -7.57 -38.19 8.08
C ILE A 727 -6.82 -37.20 7.19
N ASP A 728 -6.00 -37.76 6.30
CA ASP A 728 -5.16 -37.03 5.36
C ASP A 728 -5.97 -36.52 4.15
N PHE A 729 -5.30 -35.89 3.18
CA PHE A 729 -5.84 -35.43 1.92
C PHE A 729 -6.55 -36.53 1.09
N PHE A 730 -7.33 -36.11 0.09
CA PHE A 730 -8.09 -37.02 -0.81
C PHE A 730 -8.99 -38.03 -0.08
N HIS A 731 -9.66 -37.58 1.00
CA HIS A 731 -10.82 -38.24 1.59
C HIS A 731 -12.16 -37.69 1.05
N TRP A 732 -12.10 -36.73 0.12
CA TRP A 732 -13.21 -35.99 -0.48
C TRP A 732 -13.54 -36.45 -1.91
N PRO A 733 -14.74 -36.14 -2.46
CA PRO A 733 -15.08 -36.46 -3.84
C PRO A 733 -14.24 -35.64 -4.85
N ARG A 734 -14.09 -34.33 -4.63
CA ARG A 734 -13.19 -33.44 -5.37
C ARG A 734 -12.54 -32.41 -4.44
N GLN A 735 -11.39 -31.89 -4.87
CA GLN A 735 -10.72 -30.76 -4.22
C GLN A 735 -11.67 -29.55 -4.23
N GLY A 736 -11.89 -28.92 -3.08
CA GLY A 736 -12.81 -27.81 -2.91
C GLY A 736 -14.24 -28.18 -2.50
N ASP A 737 -14.65 -29.46 -2.52
CA ASP A 737 -15.97 -29.86 -2.03
C ASP A 737 -16.07 -29.76 -0.49
N TRP A 738 -14.93 -29.96 0.19
CA TRP A 738 -14.76 -29.92 1.65
C TRP A 738 -15.81 -30.75 2.42
N ARG A 739 -16.07 -31.97 1.95
CA ARG A 739 -16.80 -33.03 2.65
C ARG A 739 -16.15 -34.39 2.44
N PHE A 740 -16.44 -35.32 3.33
CA PHE A 740 -16.12 -36.74 3.14
C PHE A 740 -16.77 -37.30 1.87
N ASP A 741 -16.04 -38.17 1.16
CA ASP A 741 -16.59 -39.03 0.11
C ASP A 741 -17.36 -40.19 0.75
N GLU A 742 -18.68 -40.21 0.57
CA GLU A 742 -19.58 -41.19 1.16
C GLU A 742 -19.28 -42.64 0.71
N LYS A 743 -18.51 -42.83 -0.37
CA LYS A 743 -18.06 -44.15 -0.86
C LYS A 743 -16.98 -44.79 0.03
N PHE A 744 -16.15 -43.98 0.68
CA PHE A 744 -15.00 -44.42 1.47
C PHE A 744 -15.16 -44.12 2.98
N TRP A 745 -16.08 -43.21 3.31
CA TRP A 745 -16.41 -42.77 4.66
C TRP A 745 -17.94 -42.79 4.85
N PRO A 746 -18.57 -43.99 4.88
CA PRO A 746 -20.02 -44.15 4.78
C PRO A 746 -20.82 -43.73 6.03
N ASP A 747 -20.18 -43.66 7.20
CA ASP A 747 -20.81 -43.14 8.44
C ASP A 747 -19.77 -42.37 9.30
N PRO A 748 -19.41 -41.14 8.90
CA PRO A 748 -18.43 -40.35 9.63
C PRO A 748 -18.89 -39.98 11.04
N ASP A 749 -20.21 -39.91 11.28
CA ASP A 749 -20.76 -39.58 12.58
C ASP A 749 -20.52 -40.73 13.57
N ALA A 750 -20.77 -41.99 13.18
CA ALA A 750 -20.42 -43.15 14.00
C ALA A 750 -18.91 -43.26 14.24
N MET A 751 -18.07 -42.97 13.22
CA MET A 751 -16.61 -42.94 13.36
C MET A 751 -16.17 -41.93 14.42
N ILE A 752 -16.65 -40.69 14.36
CA ILE A 752 -16.33 -39.62 15.34
C ILE A 752 -16.81 -40.03 16.75
N GLN A 753 -17.99 -40.64 16.87
CA GLN A 753 -18.51 -41.10 18.16
C GLN A 753 -17.74 -42.30 18.73
N GLU A 754 -17.15 -43.17 17.91
CA GLU A 754 -16.30 -44.27 18.39
C GLU A 754 -14.92 -43.76 18.83
N LEU A 755 -14.27 -42.90 18.04
CA LEU A 755 -13.00 -42.27 18.40
C LEU A 755 -13.10 -41.53 19.75
N LYS A 756 -14.20 -40.79 19.97
CA LYS A 756 -14.45 -40.10 21.25
C LYS A 756 -14.68 -41.05 22.42
N LYS A 757 -15.35 -42.20 22.23
CA LYS A 757 -15.44 -43.25 23.26
C LYS A 757 -14.08 -43.86 23.60
N MET A 758 -13.14 -43.87 22.66
CA MET A 758 -11.76 -44.29 22.87
C MET A 758 -10.85 -43.17 23.44
N ASN A 759 -11.39 -41.97 23.69
CA ASN A 759 -10.64 -40.75 24.01
C ASN A 759 -9.51 -40.51 22.98
N ILE A 760 -9.91 -40.40 21.72
CA ILE A 760 -9.08 -39.97 20.58
C ILE A 760 -9.85 -38.85 19.87
N GLU A 761 -9.22 -37.68 19.69
CA GLU A 761 -9.76 -36.64 18.82
C GLU A 761 -9.42 -36.93 17.34
N LEU A 762 -10.30 -36.47 16.45
CA LEU A 762 -10.12 -36.60 15.01
C LEU A 762 -9.68 -35.26 14.42
N MET A 763 -8.56 -35.26 13.70
CA MET A 763 -8.17 -34.17 12.79
C MET A 763 -8.46 -34.57 11.34
N VAL A 764 -8.85 -33.61 10.52
CA VAL A 764 -9.11 -33.80 9.09
C VAL A 764 -8.32 -32.79 8.26
N SER A 765 -7.73 -33.24 7.15
CA SER A 765 -7.10 -32.37 6.15
C SER A 765 -8.12 -31.42 5.51
N ILE A 766 -7.69 -30.19 5.25
CA ILE A 766 -8.38 -29.21 4.43
C ILE A 766 -7.35 -28.71 3.43
N TRP A 767 -7.57 -29.02 2.15
CA TRP A 767 -6.83 -28.39 1.07
C TRP A 767 -7.53 -27.09 0.63
N PRO A 768 -6.79 -25.99 0.41
CA PRO A 768 -7.31 -24.70 -0.05
C PRO A 768 -7.62 -24.64 -1.56
N THR A 769 -7.24 -25.66 -2.31
CA THR A 769 -7.52 -25.88 -3.73
C THR A 769 -9.02 -26.12 -4.00
N VAL A 770 -9.53 -25.55 -5.10
CA VAL A 770 -10.88 -25.81 -5.62
C VAL A 770 -10.77 -26.24 -7.08
N ASP A 771 -11.13 -27.49 -7.36
CA ASP A 771 -11.16 -28.07 -8.70
C ASP A 771 -12.23 -27.38 -9.56
N THR A 772 -11.96 -27.16 -10.85
CA THR A 772 -12.92 -26.57 -11.82
C THR A 772 -14.26 -27.31 -11.93
N ARG A 773 -14.33 -28.55 -11.42
CA ARG A 773 -15.50 -29.43 -11.41
C ARG A 773 -16.09 -29.62 -9.99
N SER A 774 -15.61 -28.90 -8.98
CA SER A 774 -16.13 -28.96 -7.60
C SER A 774 -17.56 -28.42 -7.52
N GLU A 775 -18.36 -28.94 -6.59
CA GLU A 775 -19.72 -28.42 -6.31
C GLU A 775 -19.73 -26.96 -5.81
N ASN A 776 -18.56 -26.44 -5.41
CA ASN A 776 -18.37 -25.09 -4.91
C ASN A 776 -17.71 -24.13 -5.93
N PHE A 777 -17.23 -24.63 -7.08
CA PHE A 777 -16.39 -23.86 -7.99
C PHE A 777 -17.08 -22.62 -8.58
N ASP A 778 -18.22 -22.82 -9.25
CA ASP A 778 -18.94 -21.72 -9.92
C ASP A 778 -19.37 -20.64 -8.92
N GLU A 779 -19.90 -21.04 -7.76
CA GLU A 779 -20.30 -20.12 -6.69
C GLU A 779 -19.12 -19.27 -6.19
N MET A 780 -17.93 -19.86 -6.07
CA MET A 780 -16.72 -19.14 -5.65
C MET A 780 -16.11 -18.30 -6.77
N LEU A 781 -16.24 -18.73 -8.03
CA LEU A 781 -15.81 -17.99 -9.21
C LEU A 781 -16.64 -16.71 -9.38
N GLU A 782 -17.97 -16.82 -9.38
CA GLU A 782 -18.92 -15.71 -9.46
C GLU A 782 -18.71 -14.68 -8.33
N LYS A 783 -18.50 -15.14 -7.10
CA LYS A 783 -18.36 -14.28 -5.92
C LYS A 783 -16.95 -13.69 -5.75
N GLY A 784 -16.00 -14.09 -6.59
CA GLY A 784 -14.60 -13.65 -6.52
C GLY A 784 -13.87 -14.14 -5.27
N TYR A 785 -14.10 -15.40 -4.88
CA TYR A 785 -13.52 -16.04 -3.68
C TYR A 785 -12.26 -16.87 -3.97
N LEU A 786 -11.86 -16.97 -5.25
CA LEU A 786 -10.68 -17.71 -5.71
C LEU A 786 -9.54 -16.74 -6.09
N VAL A 787 -8.29 -17.17 -5.89
CA VAL A 787 -7.07 -16.50 -6.37
C VAL A 787 -7.13 -16.26 -7.88
N ARG A 788 -6.50 -15.20 -8.37
CA ARG A 788 -6.41 -14.86 -9.79
C ARG A 788 -4.98 -15.04 -10.31
N THR A 789 -4.86 -15.38 -11.58
CA THR A 789 -3.65 -15.15 -12.37
C THR A 789 -3.83 -13.86 -13.18
N ASP A 790 -2.75 -13.10 -13.34
CA ASP A 790 -2.70 -11.89 -14.17
C ASP A 790 -2.38 -12.23 -15.64
N ARG A 791 -1.84 -13.44 -15.91
CA ARG A 791 -1.53 -13.99 -17.23
C ARG A 791 -1.80 -15.50 -17.28
N GLY A 792 -1.99 -16.02 -18.51
CA GLY A 792 -2.17 -17.44 -18.77
C GLY A 792 -3.57 -17.97 -18.44
N ILE A 793 -3.71 -19.29 -18.42
CA ILE A 793 -4.94 -19.95 -17.95
C ILE A 793 -5.02 -19.80 -16.42
N ARG A 794 -6.22 -19.60 -15.88
CA ARG A 794 -6.44 -19.48 -14.43
C ARG A 794 -6.50 -20.86 -13.76
N ILE A 795 -5.40 -21.61 -13.84
CA ILE A 795 -5.12 -22.81 -13.05
C ILE A 795 -3.90 -22.47 -12.19
N VAL A 796 -3.89 -22.93 -10.95
CA VAL A 796 -2.93 -22.53 -9.91
C VAL A 796 -2.12 -23.73 -9.42
N MET A 797 -2.76 -24.89 -9.35
CA MET A 797 -2.15 -26.19 -9.08
C MET A 797 -2.86 -27.26 -9.92
N ASP A 798 -2.12 -28.14 -10.57
CA ASP A 798 -2.59 -29.19 -11.48
C ASP A 798 -2.53 -30.62 -10.89
N PHE A 799 -2.19 -30.74 -9.61
CA PHE A 799 -2.11 -32.01 -8.89
C PHE A 799 -3.49 -32.65 -8.70
N GLU A 800 -3.72 -33.83 -9.28
CA GLU A 800 -4.99 -34.58 -9.24
C GLU A 800 -6.24 -33.80 -9.73
N GLY A 801 -6.05 -32.67 -10.45
CA GLY A 801 -7.13 -31.88 -11.02
C GLY A 801 -6.71 -30.45 -11.41
N ASP A 802 -7.46 -29.82 -12.32
CA ASP A 802 -7.29 -28.42 -12.66
C ASP A 802 -7.87 -27.56 -11.54
N THR A 803 -7.03 -27.01 -10.64
CA THR A 803 -7.50 -26.31 -9.43
C THR A 803 -7.11 -24.84 -9.33
N ILE A 804 -7.90 -24.10 -8.57
CA ILE A 804 -7.65 -22.71 -8.17
C ILE A 804 -7.72 -22.61 -6.65
N HIS A 805 -6.70 -22.03 -6.03
CA HIS A 805 -6.68 -21.74 -4.59
C HIS A 805 -7.79 -20.76 -4.17
N PHE A 806 -8.42 -20.96 -3.01
CA PHE A 806 -9.27 -19.94 -2.41
C PHE A 806 -8.45 -18.72 -1.95
N ASP A 807 -9.03 -17.53 -1.98
CA ASP A 807 -8.35 -16.29 -1.60
C ASP A 807 -8.48 -16.03 -0.10
N SER A 808 -7.51 -16.50 0.70
CA SER A 808 -7.55 -16.29 2.16
C SER A 808 -7.55 -14.82 2.56
N THR A 809 -7.04 -13.92 1.72
CA THR A 809 -7.03 -12.47 1.97
C THR A 809 -8.40 -11.81 1.79
N ASN A 810 -9.37 -12.51 1.18
CA ASN A 810 -10.76 -12.09 1.05
C ASN A 810 -11.58 -12.56 2.27
N PRO A 811 -12.05 -11.65 3.15
CA PRO A 811 -12.80 -12.04 4.35
C PRO A 811 -14.09 -12.83 4.06
N ARG A 812 -14.68 -12.63 2.87
CA ARG A 812 -15.88 -13.36 2.44
C ARG A 812 -15.55 -14.80 2.00
N ALA A 813 -14.38 -15.02 1.39
CA ALA A 813 -13.91 -16.35 1.03
C ALA A 813 -13.51 -17.16 2.27
N ARG A 814 -12.84 -16.54 3.25
CA ARG A 814 -12.58 -17.16 4.57
C ARG A 814 -13.85 -17.63 5.26
N LYS A 815 -14.86 -16.77 5.31
CA LYS A 815 -16.17 -17.12 5.85
C LYS A 815 -16.79 -18.30 5.10
N TYR A 816 -16.69 -18.31 3.77
CA TYR A 816 -17.26 -19.36 2.92
C TYR A 816 -16.62 -20.74 3.15
N ILE A 817 -15.28 -20.85 3.11
CA ILE A 817 -14.59 -22.12 3.39
C ILE A 817 -14.88 -22.60 4.82
N TRP A 818 -14.92 -21.68 5.80
CA TRP A 818 -15.33 -22.02 7.16
C TRP A 818 -16.78 -22.53 7.22
N GLU A 819 -17.75 -21.90 6.57
CA GLU A 819 -19.15 -22.35 6.60
C GLU A 819 -19.33 -23.75 5.98
N LYS A 820 -18.57 -24.09 4.93
CA LYS A 820 -18.55 -25.44 4.33
C LYS A 820 -17.91 -26.45 5.29
N ALA A 821 -16.69 -26.19 5.77
CA ALA A 821 -15.99 -27.06 6.71
C ALA A 821 -16.73 -27.23 8.06
N LYS A 822 -17.42 -26.18 8.51
CA LYS A 822 -18.25 -26.20 9.71
C LYS A 822 -19.41 -27.20 9.56
N LYS A 823 -20.21 -27.02 8.50
CA LYS A 823 -21.35 -27.89 8.17
C LYS A 823 -20.91 -29.35 8.01
N ASN A 824 -19.81 -29.58 7.31
CA ASN A 824 -19.43 -30.91 6.84
C ASN A 824 -18.54 -31.69 7.84
N TYR A 825 -17.82 -31.00 8.73
CA TYR A 825 -16.91 -31.63 9.72
C TYR A 825 -17.14 -31.16 11.17
N TYR A 826 -17.17 -29.85 11.44
CA TYR A 826 -17.23 -29.32 12.80
C TYR A 826 -18.54 -29.69 13.52
N ASP A 827 -19.67 -29.57 12.82
CA ASP A 827 -21.00 -29.86 13.41
C ASP A 827 -21.21 -31.36 13.65
N LYS A 828 -20.48 -32.24 12.92
CA LYS A 828 -20.36 -33.68 13.23
C LYS A 828 -19.52 -33.96 14.48
N GLY A 829 -18.65 -33.03 14.84
CA GLY A 829 -17.88 -33.05 16.09
C GLY A 829 -16.36 -32.98 15.93
N ILE A 830 -15.79 -32.80 14.74
CA ILE A 830 -14.34 -32.60 14.55
C ILE A 830 -13.90 -31.26 15.16
N ARG A 831 -12.77 -31.24 15.89
CA ARG A 831 -12.30 -30.08 16.67
C ARG A 831 -10.89 -29.61 16.33
N VAL A 832 -10.26 -30.22 15.34
CA VAL A 832 -8.90 -29.91 14.86
C VAL A 832 -8.91 -30.03 13.34
N PHE A 833 -8.32 -29.07 12.65
CA PHE A 833 -8.13 -29.10 11.20
C PHE A 833 -6.65 -29.09 10.85
N TRP A 834 -6.29 -29.83 9.82
CA TRP A 834 -4.99 -29.78 9.17
C TRP A 834 -5.15 -28.90 7.93
N LEU A 835 -4.78 -27.64 8.05
CA LEU A 835 -4.80 -26.64 7.01
C LEU A 835 -3.52 -26.78 6.18
N ASP A 836 -3.60 -27.68 5.22
CA ASP A 836 -2.50 -28.09 4.35
C ASP A 836 -2.36 -27.14 3.15
N GLU A 837 -1.31 -27.27 2.34
CA GLU A 837 -0.99 -26.35 1.22
C GLU A 837 -1.06 -24.86 1.63
N ALA A 838 -0.57 -24.52 2.83
CA ALA A 838 -0.84 -23.24 3.47
C ALA A 838 -0.03 -22.04 2.91
N GLU A 839 0.90 -22.27 2.00
CA GLU A 839 1.82 -21.27 1.44
C GLU A 839 1.16 -20.16 0.59
N PRO A 840 0.33 -20.44 -0.43
CA PRO A 840 -0.09 -21.75 -0.95
C PRO A 840 0.89 -22.37 -1.95
N GLU A 841 0.83 -23.69 -2.15
CA GLU A 841 1.65 -24.37 -3.16
C GLU A 841 1.18 -23.99 -4.57
N TYR A 842 2.16 -23.72 -5.43
CA TYR A 842 1.95 -23.37 -6.83
C TYR A 842 2.73 -24.35 -7.70
N THR A 843 2.13 -24.89 -8.76
CA THR A 843 2.86 -25.71 -9.75
C THR A 843 4.04 -24.93 -10.35
N ALA A 844 3.91 -23.61 -10.48
CA ALA A 844 5.01 -22.69 -10.77
C ALA A 844 4.96 -21.51 -9.78
N TYR A 845 6.02 -21.31 -9.00
CA TYR A 845 6.12 -20.24 -7.99
C TYR A 845 6.39 -18.84 -8.59
N ASP A 846 5.66 -18.49 -9.65
CA ASP A 846 5.74 -17.22 -10.37
C ASP A 846 4.95 -16.13 -9.61
N PHE A 847 5.54 -15.64 -8.51
CA PHE A 847 4.88 -14.70 -7.57
C PHE A 847 4.40 -13.38 -8.21
N ASP A 848 4.87 -13.00 -9.40
CA ASP A 848 4.38 -11.85 -10.16
C ASP A 848 3.07 -12.14 -10.93
N ASN A 849 2.79 -13.40 -11.25
CA ASN A 849 1.59 -13.80 -11.95
C ASN A 849 0.35 -13.92 -11.05
N TYR A 850 0.51 -14.08 -9.73
CA TYR A 850 -0.61 -14.31 -8.82
C TYR A 850 -1.16 -13.04 -8.16
N ARG A 851 -2.49 -12.95 -8.05
CA ARG A 851 -3.19 -11.80 -7.47
C ARG A 851 -4.32 -12.23 -6.53
N TYR A 852 -4.31 -11.66 -5.33
CA TYR A 852 -5.30 -11.85 -4.29
C TYR A 852 -6.31 -10.68 -4.26
N HIS A 853 -7.13 -10.62 -3.21
CA HIS A 853 -8.12 -9.57 -2.98
C HIS A 853 -7.50 -8.29 -2.44
N ARG A 854 -6.55 -8.39 -1.50
CA ARG A 854 -5.85 -7.22 -0.91
C ARG A 854 -4.71 -6.66 -1.77
N GLY A 855 -4.23 -7.35 -2.81
CA GLY A 855 -3.05 -6.94 -3.60
C GLY A 855 -2.51 -8.00 -4.56
N THR A 856 -1.33 -7.76 -5.14
CA THR A 856 -0.56 -8.80 -5.86
C THR A 856 0.14 -9.72 -4.87
N ASN A 857 0.46 -10.94 -5.28
CA ASN A 857 1.29 -11.84 -4.47
C ASN A 857 2.66 -11.16 -4.19
N LEU A 858 3.30 -10.51 -5.17
CA LEU A 858 4.51 -9.69 -4.91
C LEU A 858 4.38 -8.67 -3.75
N SER A 859 3.22 -8.04 -3.53
CA SER A 859 3.07 -7.00 -2.50
C SER A 859 2.59 -7.49 -1.13
N ILE A 860 1.89 -8.64 -1.09
CA ILE A 860 1.25 -9.15 0.14
C ILE A 860 1.29 -10.69 0.29
N GLY A 861 2.03 -11.39 -0.56
CA GLY A 861 2.02 -12.85 -0.73
C GLY A 861 2.13 -13.59 0.59
N ASN A 862 3.05 -13.12 1.44
CA ASN A 862 3.34 -13.75 2.72
C ASN A 862 2.19 -13.66 3.75
N THR A 863 1.14 -12.87 3.51
CA THR A 863 -0.06 -12.86 4.38
C THR A 863 -0.95 -14.10 4.25
N TYR A 864 -0.82 -14.89 3.18
CA TYR A 864 -1.75 -15.97 2.86
C TYR A 864 -1.92 -17.02 3.99
N PRO A 865 -0.87 -17.62 4.59
CA PRO A 865 -1.02 -18.57 5.69
C PRO A 865 -1.62 -17.96 6.96
N VAL A 866 -1.32 -16.69 7.26
CA VAL A 866 -1.88 -16.00 8.44
C VAL A 866 -3.39 -15.84 8.30
N GLU A 867 -3.87 -15.40 7.13
CA GLU A 867 -5.29 -15.24 6.89
C GLU A 867 -5.99 -16.60 6.68
N TYR A 868 -5.29 -17.66 6.26
CA TYR A 868 -5.83 -19.04 6.24
C TYR A 868 -6.01 -19.61 7.66
N ALA A 869 -4.99 -19.50 8.53
CA ALA A 869 -5.10 -19.85 9.96
C ALA A 869 -6.31 -19.16 10.62
N ARG A 870 -6.41 -17.85 10.36
CA ARG A 870 -7.47 -16.96 10.83
C ARG A 870 -8.87 -17.41 10.40
N ALA A 871 -9.03 -17.92 9.17
CA ALA A 871 -10.33 -18.36 8.65
C ALA A 871 -10.99 -19.42 9.54
N PHE A 872 -10.19 -20.40 9.97
CA PHE A 872 -10.65 -21.47 10.85
C PHE A 872 -10.65 -21.03 12.32
N TYR A 873 -9.64 -20.30 12.79
CA TYR A 873 -9.59 -19.83 14.16
C TYR A 873 -10.80 -18.95 14.53
N GLU A 874 -11.06 -17.86 13.78
CA GLU A 874 -12.20 -16.96 14.04
C GLU A 874 -13.54 -17.70 13.91
N GLY A 875 -13.62 -18.68 13.00
CA GLY A 875 -14.81 -19.50 12.79
C GLY A 875 -15.11 -20.48 13.94
N MET A 876 -14.07 -21.16 14.44
CA MET A 876 -14.16 -22.09 15.58
C MET A 876 -14.43 -21.34 16.90
N GLU A 877 -13.81 -20.18 17.09
CA GLU A 877 -14.02 -19.30 18.24
C GLU A 877 -15.45 -18.74 18.26
N ALA A 878 -15.94 -18.23 17.12
CA ALA A 878 -17.34 -17.82 16.95
C ALA A 878 -18.34 -18.99 17.10
N SER A 879 -17.87 -20.24 16.94
CA SER A 879 -18.64 -21.46 17.19
C SER A 879 -18.43 -22.04 18.60
N GLY A 880 -17.84 -21.25 19.51
CA GLY A 880 -17.74 -21.53 20.95
C GLY A 880 -16.55 -22.41 21.36
N GLN A 881 -15.65 -22.80 20.45
CA GLN A 881 -14.45 -23.55 20.84
C GLN A 881 -13.44 -22.63 21.54
N LYS A 882 -12.75 -23.18 22.54
CA LYS A 882 -11.60 -22.57 23.23
C LYS A 882 -10.38 -23.46 23.03
N ASN A 883 -9.18 -22.94 23.30
CA ASN A 883 -7.92 -23.66 23.16
C ASN A 883 -7.80 -24.28 21.76
N ILE A 884 -8.01 -23.46 20.73
CA ILE A 884 -8.00 -23.88 19.34
C ILE A 884 -6.55 -24.14 18.91
N VAL A 885 -6.34 -25.31 18.30
CA VAL A 885 -5.11 -25.65 17.59
C VAL A 885 -5.49 -26.19 16.22
N ASN A 886 -4.78 -25.77 15.18
CA ASN A 886 -4.86 -26.31 13.82
C ASN A 886 -3.44 -26.53 13.30
N LEU A 887 -3.23 -27.59 12.52
CA LEU A 887 -1.94 -27.94 11.93
C LEU A 887 -1.77 -27.19 10.60
N LEU A 888 -0.69 -26.41 10.42
CA LEU A 888 -0.42 -25.58 9.23
C LEU A 888 0.96 -25.87 8.62
N ARG A 889 1.08 -25.89 7.29
CA ARG A 889 2.39 -26.11 6.63
C ARG A 889 3.29 -24.88 6.64
N CYS A 890 2.65 -23.70 6.69
CA CYS A 890 3.31 -22.42 6.53
C CYS A 890 2.75 -21.36 7.50
N ALA A 891 3.52 -20.29 7.73
CA ALA A 891 3.22 -19.21 8.65
C ALA A 891 3.92 -17.91 8.24
N TRP A 892 3.40 -16.78 8.71
CA TRP A 892 4.07 -15.47 8.69
C TRP A 892 3.96 -14.82 10.07
N ALA A 893 4.55 -13.63 10.25
CA ALA A 893 4.53 -12.92 11.52
C ALA A 893 3.09 -12.71 12.03
N GLY A 894 2.80 -13.20 13.24
CA GLY A 894 1.47 -13.15 13.83
C GLY A 894 0.57 -14.37 13.57
N SER A 895 1.02 -15.42 12.86
CA SER A 895 0.26 -16.69 12.74
C SER A 895 -0.07 -17.32 14.10
N GLN A 896 0.82 -17.17 15.09
CA GLN A 896 0.72 -17.87 16.38
C GLN A 896 -0.57 -17.59 17.15
N LYS A 897 -1.13 -16.37 17.04
CA LYS A 897 -2.39 -15.98 17.72
C LYS A 897 -3.64 -16.66 17.16
N TYR A 898 -3.54 -17.30 16.01
CA TYR A 898 -4.62 -18.07 15.38
C TYR A 898 -4.47 -19.58 15.61
N GLY A 899 -3.79 -19.99 16.69
CA GLY A 899 -3.66 -21.40 17.09
C GLY A 899 -2.84 -22.26 16.13
N ALA A 900 -1.94 -21.65 15.36
CA ALA A 900 -1.16 -22.33 14.33
C ALA A 900 -0.04 -23.19 14.94
N LEU A 901 -0.24 -24.51 14.91
CA LEU A 901 0.83 -25.50 15.06
C LEU A 901 1.45 -25.71 13.68
N VAL A 902 2.70 -25.27 13.49
CA VAL A 902 3.35 -25.42 12.17
C VAL A 902 4.10 -26.75 12.08
N TRP A 903 4.13 -27.40 10.90
CA TRP A 903 5.11 -28.45 10.62
C TRP A 903 6.02 -28.16 9.43
N SER A 904 7.08 -28.95 9.33
CA SER A 904 8.19 -28.74 8.40
C SER A 904 7.91 -28.98 6.91
N GLY A 905 6.69 -29.31 6.50
CA GLY A 905 6.37 -29.71 5.13
C GLY A 905 7.13 -30.95 4.64
N ASP A 906 7.19 -31.10 3.31
CA ASP A 906 7.26 -32.41 2.66
C ASP A 906 8.71 -32.87 2.39
N ILE A 907 9.46 -32.93 3.48
CA ILE A 907 10.90 -33.21 3.52
C ILE A 907 11.24 -34.67 3.22
N ALA A 908 12.39 -34.91 2.58
CA ALA A 908 12.88 -36.27 2.35
C ALA A 908 13.20 -37.02 3.68
N SER A 909 12.98 -38.34 3.67
CA SER A 909 13.34 -39.25 4.77
C SER A 909 14.86 -39.48 4.83
N SER A 910 15.63 -38.46 5.21
CA SER A 910 17.10 -38.49 5.21
C SER A 910 17.75 -37.87 6.46
N TRP A 911 18.99 -38.27 6.75
CA TRP A 911 19.78 -37.72 7.87
C TRP A 911 20.10 -36.22 7.73
N SER A 912 20.31 -35.73 6.51
CA SER A 912 20.51 -34.30 6.24
C SER A 912 19.22 -33.51 6.45
N SER A 913 18.08 -34.03 5.97
CA SER A 913 16.76 -33.45 6.25
C SER A 913 16.49 -33.42 7.75
N PHE A 914 16.75 -34.51 8.48
CA PHE A 914 16.61 -34.55 9.94
C PHE A 914 17.48 -33.49 10.65
N ARG A 915 18.74 -33.32 10.24
CA ARG A 915 19.63 -32.29 10.80
C ARG A 915 19.17 -30.86 10.49
N ASN A 916 18.60 -30.62 9.31
CA ASN A 916 17.99 -29.32 8.98
C ASN A 916 16.77 -29.02 9.86
N GLN A 917 15.98 -30.03 10.23
CA GLN A 917 14.76 -29.83 11.01
C GLN A 917 15.02 -29.32 12.44
N LEU A 918 16.13 -29.70 13.08
CA LEU A 918 16.49 -29.12 14.37
C LEU A 918 16.65 -27.59 14.25
N THR A 919 17.42 -27.14 13.26
CA THR A 919 17.70 -25.71 13.08
C THR A 919 16.52 -24.92 12.55
N ALA A 920 15.65 -25.55 11.75
CA ALA A 920 14.37 -24.98 11.34
C ALA A 920 13.42 -24.79 12.55
N GLY A 921 13.23 -25.81 13.39
CA GLY A 921 12.33 -25.72 14.55
C GLY A 921 12.80 -24.75 15.63
N LEU A 922 14.11 -24.67 15.86
CA LEU A 922 14.69 -23.70 16.79
C LEU A 922 14.53 -22.25 16.28
N ASN A 923 14.74 -22.03 14.98
CA ASN A 923 14.54 -20.71 14.38
C ASN A 923 13.05 -20.31 14.30
N MET A 924 12.13 -21.26 14.07
CA MET A 924 10.69 -21.03 14.21
C MET A 924 10.29 -20.63 15.64
N GLY A 925 10.86 -21.28 16.65
CA GLY A 925 10.69 -20.92 18.05
C GLY A 925 11.12 -19.47 18.33
N ILE A 926 12.33 -19.09 17.90
CA ILE A 926 12.84 -17.71 18.04
C ILE A 926 12.04 -16.68 17.22
N ALA A 927 11.48 -17.08 16.07
CA ALA A 927 10.57 -16.27 15.26
C ALA A 927 9.16 -16.11 15.87
N GLY A 928 8.93 -16.64 17.07
CA GLY A 928 7.68 -16.52 17.84
C GLY A 928 6.59 -17.51 17.44
N ILE A 929 6.95 -18.64 16.81
CA ILE A 929 6.06 -19.77 16.57
C ILE A 929 6.45 -20.91 17.55
N PRO A 930 5.96 -20.90 18.81
CA PRO A 930 6.36 -21.89 19.81
C PRO A 930 5.71 -23.27 19.60
N TRP A 931 4.65 -23.33 18.78
CA TRP A 931 3.95 -24.55 18.40
C TRP A 931 4.48 -25.05 17.06
N TRP A 932 5.37 -26.03 17.11
CA TRP A 932 6.05 -26.56 15.94
C TRP A 932 6.26 -28.09 16.05
N THR A 933 6.32 -28.78 14.91
CA THR A 933 6.58 -30.23 14.82
C THR A 933 7.18 -30.61 13.46
N THR A 934 7.48 -31.89 13.25
CA THR A 934 7.80 -32.45 11.93
C THR A 934 6.92 -33.66 11.65
N ASP A 935 7.15 -34.28 10.50
CA ASP A 935 6.92 -35.70 10.33
C ASP A 935 8.02 -36.48 11.05
N ILE A 936 7.66 -37.38 11.98
CA ILE A 936 8.66 -38.30 12.54
C ILE A 936 9.09 -39.31 11.45
N GLY A 937 10.37 -39.25 11.09
CA GLY A 937 10.98 -40.01 10.00
C GLY A 937 11.12 -39.24 8.69
N GLY A 938 10.61 -38.01 8.59
CA GLY A 938 10.47 -37.27 7.33
C GLY A 938 9.25 -37.75 6.52
N PHE A 939 8.96 -37.08 5.41
CA PHE A 939 7.80 -37.35 4.57
C PHE A 939 8.11 -38.43 3.52
N HIS A 940 8.75 -38.08 2.40
CA HIS A 940 8.93 -38.97 1.25
C HIS A 940 10.03 -40.04 1.43
N GLY A 941 9.82 -41.21 0.83
CA GLY A 941 10.89 -42.14 0.42
C GLY A 941 11.45 -43.06 1.50
N GLY A 942 10.82 -43.15 2.67
CA GLY A 942 11.20 -44.09 3.72
C GLY A 942 10.44 -45.42 3.62
N ASP A 943 11.16 -46.54 3.53
CA ASP A 943 10.58 -47.90 3.50
C ASP A 943 10.63 -48.57 4.89
N PRO A 944 9.50 -48.83 5.56
CA PRO A 944 9.46 -49.49 6.88
C PRO A 944 10.08 -50.90 6.92
N ALA A 945 10.38 -51.53 5.78
CA ALA A 945 11.14 -52.77 5.69
C ALA A 945 12.67 -52.58 5.81
N ASP A 946 13.20 -51.43 5.38
CA ASP A 946 14.64 -51.15 5.32
C ASP A 946 15.27 -50.92 6.71
N PRO A 947 16.32 -51.69 7.09
CA PRO A 947 17.10 -51.43 8.30
C PRO A 947 17.71 -50.03 8.41
N ALA A 948 18.14 -49.41 7.29
CA ALA A 948 18.76 -48.09 7.33
C ALA A 948 17.73 -46.98 7.61
N PHE A 949 16.57 -47.02 6.96
CA PHE A 949 15.44 -46.15 7.31
C PHE A 949 14.94 -46.40 8.74
N ARG A 950 14.92 -47.64 9.23
CA ARG A 950 14.57 -47.94 10.63
C ARG A 950 15.49 -47.25 11.63
N GLU A 951 16.79 -47.14 11.38
CA GLU A 951 17.69 -46.39 12.27
C GLU A 951 17.33 -44.89 12.29
N LEU A 952 17.18 -44.28 11.11
CA LEU A 952 16.78 -42.87 10.97
C LEU A 952 15.44 -42.61 11.67
N PHE A 953 14.43 -43.45 11.41
CA PHE A 953 13.11 -43.39 12.02
C PHE A 953 13.19 -43.46 13.54
N VAL A 954 13.98 -44.37 14.11
CA VAL A 954 14.20 -44.45 15.56
C VAL A 954 14.79 -43.15 16.11
N ARG A 955 15.86 -42.61 15.51
CA ARG A 955 16.47 -41.37 15.99
C ARG A 955 15.51 -40.17 15.89
N TRP A 956 14.70 -40.13 14.84
CA TRP A 956 13.68 -39.10 14.65
C TRP A 956 12.54 -39.23 15.67
N PHE A 957 12.10 -40.46 16.00
CA PHE A 957 11.06 -40.73 17.00
C PHE A 957 11.53 -40.38 18.42
N GLN A 958 12.81 -40.66 18.72
CA GLN A 958 13.47 -40.26 19.95
C GLN A 958 13.48 -38.73 20.11
N TRP A 959 13.83 -37.99 19.05
CA TRP A 959 13.80 -36.53 19.05
C TRP A 959 12.39 -35.95 19.12
N GLY A 960 11.44 -36.48 18.33
CA GLY A 960 10.05 -36.03 18.25
C GLY A 960 9.29 -36.10 19.58
N THR A 961 9.74 -36.94 20.51
CA THR A 961 9.24 -37.00 21.90
C THR A 961 9.45 -35.67 22.66
N PHE A 962 10.51 -34.94 22.30
CA PHE A 962 10.93 -33.65 22.87
C PHE A 962 10.69 -32.47 21.92
N CYS A 963 9.99 -32.68 20.80
CA CYS A 963 9.41 -31.58 20.02
C CYS A 963 8.18 -31.00 20.76
N PRO A 964 7.75 -29.76 20.44
CA PRO A 964 6.55 -29.17 21.04
C PRO A 964 5.32 -30.07 20.94
N VAL A 965 5.06 -30.65 19.76
CA VAL A 965 4.08 -31.73 19.54
C VAL A 965 4.76 -32.97 18.97
N MET A 966 4.31 -34.16 19.40
CA MET A 966 4.85 -35.46 18.99
C MET A 966 3.94 -36.11 17.93
N ARG A 967 4.18 -35.79 16.65
CA ARG A 967 3.37 -36.26 15.50
C ARG A 967 4.13 -37.26 14.63
N LEU A 968 3.57 -38.46 14.48
CA LEU A 968 3.99 -39.42 13.48
C LEU A 968 3.19 -39.20 12.19
N HIS A 969 3.90 -38.99 11.08
CA HIS A 969 3.34 -38.88 9.72
C HIS A 969 4.38 -39.39 8.70
N GLY A 970 4.09 -39.29 7.41
CA GLY A 970 4.99 -39.57 6.31
C GLY A 970 4.37 -40.38 5.18
N ASP A 971 5.00 -40.27 4.02
CA ASP A 971 4.68 -40.93 2.76
C ASP A 971 5.65 -42.10 2.53
N ARG A 972 5.23 -43.29 2.96
CA ARG A 972 6.10 -44.46 3.06
C ARG A 972 6.09 -45.29 1.79
N GLU A 973 7.23 -45.86 1.45
CA GLU A 973 7.34 -46.83 0.35
C GLU A 973 7.29 -48.27 0.87
N PRO A 974 6.92 -49.27 0.04
CA PRO A 974 6.30 -49.12 -1.27
C PRO A 974 4.84 -48.63 -1.18
N LYS A 975 4.41 -47.79 -2.13
CA LYS A 975 2.99 -47.39 -2.28
C LYS A 975 2.02 -48.59 -2.19
N GLN A 976 0.95 -48.40 -1.43
CA GLN A 976 -0.18 -49.34 -1.37
C GLN A 976 -0.99 -49.31 -2.68
N PRO A 977 -1.63 -50.42 -3.07
CA PRO A 977 -2.53 -50.44 -4.22
C PRO A 977 -3.78 -49.58 -4.00
N LYS A 978 -4.33 -49.09 -5.11
CA LYS A 978 -5.55 -48.28 -5.14
C LYS A 978 -6.75 -49.00 -4.52
N VAL A 979 -7.41 -48.36 -3.56
CA VAL A 979 -8.69 -48.84 -3.01
C VAL A 979 -9.85 -48.20 -3.77
N GLY A 980 -10.39 -48.90 -4.77
CA GLY A 980 -11.61 -48.53 -5.49
C GLY A 980 -11.40 -47.67 -6.76
N GLU A 981 -12.40 -46.86 -7.09
CA GLU A 981 -12.45 -46.03 -8.30
C GLU A 981 -13.15 -44.70 -8.03
N GLY A 982 -12.72 -43.62 -8.69
CA GLY A 982 -13.27 -42.27 -8.51
C GLY A 982 -12.99 -41.66 -7.15
N GLY A 983 -13.38 -40.40 -6.98
CA GLY A 983 -13.08 -39.62 -5.77
C GLY A 983 -11.58 -39.57 -5.48
N GLY A 984 -11.23 -39.35 -4.22
CA GLY A 984 -9.83 -39.36 -3.77
C GLY A 984 -9.08 -40.69 -3.91
N SER A 985 -9.69 -41.78 -4.40
CA SER A 985 -8.96 -43.04 -4.64
C SER A 985 -7.89 -42.94 -5.72
N THR A 986 -7.90 -41.91 -6.58
CA THR A 986 -6.87 -41.73 -7.62
C THR A 986 -5.48 -41.57 -7.03
N CYS A 987 -5.34 -40.76 -5.97
CA CYS A 987 -4.10 -40.60 -5.23
C CYS A 987 -3.79 -41.86 -4.37
N LEU A 988 -2.66 -42.51 -4.64
CA LEU A 988 -2.21 -43.71 -3.93
C LEU A 988 -1.73 -43.40 -2.51
N SER A 989 -2.03 -44.28 -1.56
CA SER A 989 -1.42 -44.26 -0.22
C SER A 989 0.01 -44.78 -0.25
N GLY A 990 0.88 -44.24 0.61
CA GLY A 990 2.09 -44.91 1.06
C GLY A 990 1.83 -46.12 1.97
N ALA A 991 2.90 -46.81 2.36
CA ALA A 991 2.92 -47.99 3.21
C ALA A 991 2.45 -47.73 4.67
N PRO A 992 2.24 -48.78 5.49
CA PRO A 992 1.94 -48.65 6.92
C PRO A 992 2.99 -47.83 7.69
N ASN A 993 2.54 -46.90 8.54
CA ASN A 993 3.39 -45.92 9.26
C ASN A 993 3.14 -45.95 10.78
N GLU A 994 2.52 -47.00 11.28
CA GLU A 994 2.21 -47.19 12.70
C GLU A 994 3.44 -47.72 13.45
N VAL A 995 3.52 -47.50 14.77
CA VAL A 995 4.72 -47.83 15.56
C VAL A 995 5.10 -49.31 15.60
N TRP A 996 4.20 -50.21 15.17
CA TRP A 996 4.47 -51.65 15.03
C TRP A 996 4.90 -52.09 13.62
N SER A 997 4.81 -51.22 12.62
CA SER A 997 5.11 -51.53 11.20
C SER A 997 6.62 -51.63 10.91
N TYR A 998 7.46 -51.20 11.86
CA TYR A 998 8.92 -51.15 11.76
C TYR A 998 9.64 -52.36 12.38
N GLY A 999 8.89 -53.38 12.79
CA GLY A 999 9.41 -54.56 13.46
C GLY A 999 9.52 -54.42 14.98
N GLU A 1000 9.71 -55.57 15.64
CA GLU A 1000 9.52 -55.75 17.09
C GLU A 1000 10.54 -55.03 17.98
N GLU A 1001 11.74 -54.72 17.47
CA GLU A 1001 12.74 -53.91 18.18
C GLU A 1001 12.36 -52.43 18.17
N VAL A 1002 12.09 -51.87 16.99
CA VAL A 1002 11.64 -50.48 16.83
C VAL A 1002 10.34 -50.24 17.59
N TYR A 1003 9.39 -51.19 17.53
CA TYR A 1003 8.14 -51.12 18.30
C TYR A 1003 8.36 -50.95 19.81
N LYS A 1004 9.32 -51.67 20.40
CA LYS A 1004 9.68 -51.51 21.82
C LYS A 1004 10.26 -50.13 22.12
N ILE A 1005 11.11 -49.61 21.23
CA ILE A 1005 11.68 -48.26 21.38
C ILE A 1005 10.57 -47.20 21.25
N CYS A 1006 9.68 -47.31 20.26
CA CYS A 1006 8.53 -46.42 20.15
C CYS A 1006 7.64 -46.48 21.40
N LYS A 1007 7.28 -47.66 21.91
CA LYS A 1007 6.47 -47.78 23.14
C LYS A 1007 7.19 -47.19 24.36
N LYS A 1008 8.52 -47.32 24.48
CA LYS A 1008 9.35 -46.65 25.51
C LYS A 1008 9.20 -45.12 25.45
N TYR A 1009 9.30 -44.54 24.26
CA TYR A 1009 9.28 -43.09 24.06
C TYR A 1009 7.87 -42.47 24.11
N MET A 1010 6.82 -43.16 23.65
CA MET A 1010 5.43 -42.74 23.85
C MET A 1010 5.07 -42.68 25.35
N ASN A 1011 5.49 -43.68 26.12
CA ASN A 1011 5.31 -43.66 27.58
C ASN A 1011 6.18 -42.61 28.29
N LEU A 1012 7.30 -42.18 27.68
CA LEU A 1012 8.08 -41.05 28.16
C LEU A 1012 7.38 -39.71 27.89
N ARG A 1013 6.74 -39.56 26.72
CA ARG A 1013 5.89 -38.39 26.41
C ARG A 1013 4.78 -38.21 27.44
N GLU A 1014 4.07 -39.29 27.78
CA GLU A 1014 3.02 -39.25 28.80
C GLU A 1014 3.55 -38.88 30.18
N LYS A 1015 4.69 -39.44 30.60
CA LYS A 1015 5.38 -39.04 31.85
C LYS A 1015 5.81 -37.57 31.87
N MET A 1016 5.93 -36.93 30.70
CA MET A 1016 6.23 -35.51 30.55
C MET A 1016 4.99 -34.62 30.35
N ARG A 1017 3.76 -35.16 30.27
CA ARG A 1017 2.54 -34.38 29.94
C ARG A 1017 2.38 -33.12 30.81
N ASP A 1018 2.59 -33.23 32.12
CA ASP A 1018 2.51 -32.10 33.07
C ASP A 1018 3.68 -31.09 32.94
N TYR A 1019 4.81 -31.52 32.43
CA TYR A 1019 5.92 -30.62 32.10
C TYR A 1019 5.64 -29.90 30.77
N THR A 1020 5.25 -30.63 29.72
CA THR A 1020 4.83 -30.06 28.43
C THR A 1020 3.69 -29.07 28.60
N ARG A 1021 2.69 -29.35 29.45
CA ARG A 1021 1.59 -28.41 29.75
C ARG A 1021 2.13 -27.08 30.27
N ARG A 1022 3.10 -27.08 31.19
CA ARG A 1022 3.73 -25.85 31.70
C ARG A 1022 4.47 -25.09 30.60
N LEU A 1023 5.17 -25.78 29.70
CA LEU A 1023 5.82 -25.12 28.55
C LEU A 1023 4.80 -24.47 27.60
N MET A 1024 3.64 -25.11 27.40
CA MET A 1024 2.53 -24.53 26.62
C MET A 1024 1.88 -23.34 27.34
N THR A 1025 1.84 -23.35 28.67
CA THR A 1025 1.42 -22.19 29.49
C THR A 1025 2.42 -21.04 29.35
N GLU A 1026 3.73 -21.28 29.51
CA GLU A 1026 4.78 -20.27 29.27
C GLU A 1026 4.68 -19.67 27.85
N ALA A 1027 4.48 -20.52 26.83
CA ALA A 1027 4.28 -20.09 25.45
C ALA A 1027 3.03 -19.21 25.27
N SER A 1028 1.93 -19.48 25.98
CA SER A 1028 0.69 -18.71 25.89
C SER A 1028 0.71 -17.40 26.70
N GLU A 1029 1.36 -17.40 27.87
CA GLU A 1029 1.42 -16.24 28.76
C GLU A 1029 2.47 -15.20 28.32
N ASN A 1030 3.62 -15.63 27.79
CA ASN A 1030 4.73 -14.73 27.45
C ASN A 1030 5.40 -15.02 26.10
N GLY A 1031 5.00 -16.05 25.35
CA GLY A 1031 5.56 -16.36 24.03
C GLY A 1031 6.87 -17.13 24.07
N SER A 1032 7.29 -17.68 25.21
CA SER A 1032 8.51 -18.50 25.29
C SER A 1032 8.47 -19.69 24.30
N PRO A 1033 9.55 -19.97 23.56
CA PRO A 1033 9.63 -21.17 22.72
C PRO A 1033 9.53 -22.44 23.57
N VAL A 1034 8.90 -23.50 23.05
CA VAL A 1034 8.86 -24.79 23.75
C VAL A 1034 10.16 -25.58 23.55
N MET A 1035 10.75 -25.51 22.35
CA MET A 1035 12.14 -25.89 22.08
C MET A 1035 13.01 -24.64 21.92
N ARG A 1036 14.12 -24.56 22.65
CA ARG A 1036 14.92 -23.35 22.87
C ARG A 1036 16.39 -23.59 22.50
N PRO A 1037 17.05 -22.71 21.73
CA PRO A 1037 18.51 -22.70 21.61
C PRO A 1037 19.18 -22.60 22.98
N LEU A 1038 20.40 -23.14 23.15
CA LEU A 1038 21.07 -23.13 24.46
C LEU A 1038 21.26 -21.69 24.99
N PHE A 1039 21.60 -20.73 24.11
CA PHE A 1039 21.76 -19.32 24.49
C PHE A 1039 20.49 -18.65 25.07
N TYR A 1040 19.30 -19.22 24.86
CA TYR A 1040 18.06 -18.68 25.42
C TYR A 1040 18.00 -18.90 26.95
N GLU A 1041 18.48 -20.05 27.41
CA GLU A 1041 18.55 -20.43 28.82
C GLU A 1041 19.89 -20.05 29.48
N PHE A 1042 20.95 -19.91 28.66
CA PHE A 1042 22.33 -19.66 29.10
C PHE A 1042 22.98 -18.50 28.31
N PRO A 1043 22.45 -17.26 28.36
CA PRO A 1043 22.93 -16.16 27.53
C PRO A 1043 24.35 -15.69 27.85
N ASP A 1044 24.79 -15.82 29.11
CA ASP A 1044 26.16 -15.49 29.53
C ASP A 1044 27.20 -16.54 29.10
N ASP A 1045 26.75 -17.76 28.78
CA ASP A 1045 27.61 -18.83 28.28
C ASP A 1045 27.88 -18.62 26.79
N LYS A 1046 29.06 -18.07 26.49
CA LYS A 1046 29.52 -17.85 25.11
C LYS A 1046 29.49 -19.11 24.25
N LYS A 1047 29.65 -20.31 24.83
CA LYS A 1047 29.61 -21.57 24.08
C LYS A 1047 28.19 -21.98 23.72
N ALA A 1048 27.20 -21.63 24.56
CA ALA A 1048 25.78 -21.85 24.28
C ALA A 1048 25.25 -21.10 23.03
N TRP A 1049 25.98 -20.08 22.54
CA TRP A 1049 25.72 -19.41 21.27
C TRP A 1049 26.34 -20.12 20.04
N GLU A 1050 27.23 -21.09 20.25
CA GLU A 1050 27.94 -21.83 19.18
C GLU A 1050 27.37 -23.23 18.89
N ILE A 1051 26.62 -23.82 19.83
CA ILE A 1051 26.10 -25.18 19.69
C ILE A 1051 24.79 -25.17 18.89
N GLU A 1052 24.79 -25.87 17.75
CA GLU A 1052 23.62 -26.01 16.87
C GLU A 1052 23.01 -27.43 16.87
N GLU A 1053 23.67 -28.40 17.51
CA GLU A 1053 23.27 -29.83 17.50
C GLU A 1053 22.64 -30.28 18.83
N GLN A 1054 22.42 -29.35 19.76
CA GLN A 1054 21.77 -29.58 21.06
C GLN A 1054 20.81 -28.44 21.36
N TYR A 1055 19.77 -28.71 22.15
CA TYR A 1055 18.78 -27.70 22.52
C TYR A 1055 18.16 -27.96 23.89
N MET A 1056 17.48 -26.96 24.43
CA MET A 1056 16.71 -27.03 25.67
C MET A 1056 15.22 -27.25 25.36
N PHE A 1057 14.65 -28.37 25.82
CA PHE A 1057 13.20 -28.60 25.79
C PHE A 1057 12.58 -28.02 27.06
N GLY A 1058 12.11 -26.78 26.96
CA GLY A 1058 11.85 -25.91 28.11
C GLY A 1058 13.09 -25.67 28.97
N PRO A 1059 12.95 -25.14 30.20
CA PRO A 1059 14.10 -24.77 31.02
C PRO A 1059 14.76 -25.94 31.74
N LYS A 1060 14.23 -27.17 31.67
CA LYS A 1060 14.72 -28.33 32.46
C LYS A 1060 15.63 -29.30 31.69
N TYR A 1061 15.29 -29.65 30.46
CA TYR A 1061 15.90 -30.78 29.74
C TYR A 1061 16.82 -30.31 28.61
N LEU A 1062 18.09 -30.72 28.66
CA LEU A 1062 19.06 -30.59 27.58
C LEU A 1062 18.99 -31.84 26.70
N VAL A 1063 18.63 -31.66 25.43
CA VAL A 1063 18.40 -32.74 24.46
C VAL A 1063 19.55 -32.78 23.46
N CYS A 1064 20.08 -33.97 23.21
CA CYS A 1064 21.24 -34.22 22.34
C CYS A 1064 20.87 -35.25 21.26
N PRO A 1065 20.23 -34.85 20.14
CA PRO A 1065 19.83 -35.79 19.08
C PRO A 1065 21.03 -36.32 18.30
N ILE A 1066 20.82 -37.46 17.64
CA ILE A 1066 21.85 -38.17 16.88
C ILE A 1066 21.54 -38.04 15.39
N PHE A 1067 22.38 -37.31 14.66
CA PHE A 1067 22.13 -36.91 13.26
C PHE A 1067 22.90 -37.73 12.21
N LYS A 1068 23.47 -38.88 12.59
CA LYS A 1068 24.27 -39.74 11.71
C LYS A 1068 23.99 -41.22 11.99
N ALA A 1069 23.92 -42.02 10.93
CA ALA A 1069 23.82 -43.47 11.01
C ALA A 1069 25.00 -44.12 11.76
N GLU A 1070 24.77 -45.28 12.34
CA GLU A 1070 25.74 -46.11 13.07
C GLU A 1070 26.51 -45.40 14.21
N THR A 1071 25.99 -44.27 14.71
CA THR A 1071 26.68 -43.46 15.74
C THR A 1071 26.72 -44.20 17.07
N LYS A 1072 27.94 -44.48 17.57
CA LYS A 1072 28.20 -45.22 18.83
C LYS A 1072 28.63 -44.33 19.99
N ASN A 1073 29.26 -43.18 19.70
CA ASN A 1073 29.58 -42.15 20.68
C ASN A 1073 29.15 -40.78 20.15
N ILE A 1074 28.73 -39.87 21.03
CA ILE A 1074 28.57 -38.44 20.73
C ILE A 1074 29.36 -37.57 21.70
N LYS A 1075 29.70 -36.37 21.23
CA LYS A 1075 30.18 -35.26 22.08
C LYS A 1075 28.99 -34.41 22.51
N VAL A 1076 28.94 -34.04 23.78
CA VAL A 1076 27.88 -33.23 24.38
C VAL A 1076 28.51 -32.10 25.17
N TYR A 1077 28.18 -30.86 24.82
CA TYR A 1077 28.47 -29.70 25.67
C TYR A 1077 27.41 -29.56 26.76
N LEU A 1078 27.84 -29.45 28.01
CA LEU A 1078 26.98 -29.17 29.16
C LEU A 1078 27.06 -27.66 29.49
N PRO A 1079 25.98 -26.87 29.32
CA PRO A 1079 26.01 -25.42 29.56
C PRO A 1079 26.43 -25.05 30.98
N MET A 1080 27.19 -23.96 31.09
CA MET A 1080 27.67 -23.39 32.34
C MET A 1080 26.52 -22.89 33.23
N GLY A 1081 26.72 -22.89 34.55
CA GLY A 1081 25.74 -22.38 35.51
C GLY A 1081 24.64 -23.36 35.92
N SER A 1082 24.81 -24.66 35.65
CA SER A 1082 23.95 -25.73 36.18
C SER A 1082 24.74 -27.04 36.35
N ASP A 1083 24.34 -27.85 37.33
CA ASP A 1083 24.74 -29.27 37.43
C ASP A 1083 23.72 -30.13 36.66
N TRP A 1084 24.21 -31.14 35.95
CA TRP A 1084 23.44 -31.95 35.01
C TRP A 1084 23.45 -33.43 35.37
N TRP A 1085 22.28 -34.07 35.31
CA TRP A 1085 22.09 -35.52 35.44
C TRP A 1085 21.67 -36.12 34.10
N LEU A 1086 22.25 -37.26 33.71
CA LEU A 1086 21.79 -38.04 32.57
C LEU A 1086 20.49 -38.78 32.94
N ASN A 1087 19.46 -38.66 32.11
CA ASN A 1087 18.16 -39.29 32.33
C ASN A 1087 18.28 -40.83 32.26
N GLY A 1088 17.86 -41.53 33.33
CA GLY A 1088 18.10 -42.96 33.57
C GLY A 1088 19.32 -43.28 34.45
N HIS A 1089 20.11 -42.28 34.83
CA HIS A 1089 21.32 -42.40 35.69
C HIS A 1089 21.23 -41.48 36.92
N GLU A 1090 20.02 -41.28 37.47
CA GLU A 1090 19.74 -40.26 38.50
C GLU A 1090 20.45 -40.48 39.86
N ILE A 1091 20.98 -41.68 40.06
CA ILE A 1091 21.71 -42.11 41.28
C ILE A 1091 23.20 -41.73 41.18
N GLU A 1092 23.71 -41.45 39.98
CA GLU A 1092 25.10 -41.03 39.77
C GLU A 1092 25.36 -39.57 40.16
N LYS A 1093 26.63 -39.22 40.35
CA LYS A 1093 27.03 -37.84 40.64
C LYS A 1093 26.79 -36.98 39.39
N PRO A 1094 26.20 -35.77 39.50
CA PRO A 1094 26.04 -34.89 38.34
C PRO A 1094 27.38 -34.48 37.73
N TRP A 1095 27.33 -34.17 36.44
CA TRP A 1095 28.36 -33.44 35.71
C TRP A 1095 28.10 -31.94 35.86
N SER A 1096 29.10 -31.19 36.32
CA SER A 1096 28.99 -29.72 36.38
C SER A 1096 29.09 -29.11 34.99
N GLY A 1097 28.32 -28.05 34.74
CA GLY A 1097 28.33 -27.29 33.49
C GLY A 1097 29.66 -26.63 33.15
N GLY A 1098 29.81 -26.21 31.90
CA GLY A 1098 31.00 -25.55 31.35
C GLY A 1098 31.98 -26.48 30.63
N GLN A 1099 31.61 -27.75 30.39
CA GLN A 1099 32.51 -28.77 29.81
C GLN A 1099 31.88 -29.53 28.64
N GLU A 1100 32.72 -30.08 27.77
CA GLU A 1100 32.35 -31.06 26.74
C GLU A 1100 32.69 -32.47 27.26
N ILE A 1101 31.75 -33.41 27.13
CA ILE A 1101 31.92 -34.82 27.49
C ILE A 1101 31.66 -35.73 26.28
N GLU A 1102 32.29 -36.90 26.26
CA GLU A 1102 32.00 -37.95 25.28
C GLU A 1102 31.15 -39.05 25.95
N LEU A 1103 30.11 -39.49 25.25
CA LEU A 1103 29.10 -40.43 25.75
C LEU A 1103 28.86 -41.53 24.74
N ALA A 1104 28.86 -42.78 25.19
CA ALA A 1104 28.37 -43.90 24.39
C ALA A 1104 26.85 -43.82 24.22
N CYS A 1105 26.34 -44.13 23.02
CA CYS A 1105 24.92 -44.13 22.70
C CYS A 1105 24.50 -45.42 21.98
N SER A 1106 23.47 -46.08 22.51
CA SER A 1106 22.81 -47.25 21.92
C SER A 1106 21.73 -46.81 20.92
N ILE A 1107 21.14 -47.74 20.17
CA ILE A 1107 19.98 -47.45 19.30
C ILE A 1107 18.71 -47.16 20.11
N ASP A 1108 18.54 -47.76 21.29
CA ASP A 1108 17.33 -47.64 22.09
C ASP A 1108 17.24 -46.33 22.90
N THR A 1109 18.34 -45.57 23.01
CA THR A 1109 18.43 -44.36 23.86
C THR A 1109 19.12 -43.20 23.15
N MET A 1110 18.47 -42.04 23.16
CA MET A 1110 19.04 -40.73 22.83
C MET A 1110 19.47 -40.03 24.14
N PRO A 1111 20.71 -39.50 24.24
CA PRO A 1111 21.14 -38.77 25.44
C PRO A 1111 20.30 -37.52 25.71
N VAL A 1112 19.77 -37.44 26.93
CA VAL A 1112 19.02 -36.30 27.45
C VAL A 1112 19.46 -36.07 28.88
N PHE A 1113 19.92 -34.85 29.16
CA PHE A 1113 20.28 -34.41 30.50
C PHE A 1113 19.15 -33.58 31.10
N PHE A 1114 19.08 -33.52 32.43
CA PHE A 1114 18.22 -32.60 33.14
C PHE A 1114 18.98 -31.91 34.26
N ARG A 1115 18.64 -30.64 34.51
CA ARG A 1115 18.96 -29.96 35.78
C ARG A 1115 17.80 -30.13 36.76
N LYS A 1116 18.10 -30.11 38.06
CA LYS A 1116 17.08 -30.05 39.12
C LYS A 1116 16.59 -28.60 39.26
N TYR A 1117 15.31 -28.46 39.58
CA TYR A 1117 14.54 -27.22 39.69
C TYR A 1117 13.85 -27.22 41.05
#